data_AF-A0A2T8F8T6-F1
#
_entry.id   AF-A0A2T8F8T6-F1
#
_cell.length_a   1.000
_cell.length_b   1.000
_cell.length_c   1.000
_cell.angle_alpha   90.00
_cell.angle_beta   90.00
_cell.angle_gamma   90.00
#
_symmetry.space_group_name_H-M   'P 1'
#
loop_
_entity.id
_entity.type
_entity.pdbx_description
1 polymer ?
#
loop_
_entity_poly.entity_id
_entity_poly.type
_entity_poly.pdbx_seq_one_letter_code
_entity_poly.pdbx_strand_id
1 'polypeptide(L)'
;MIKAVLTGPDPILEQKAAAWMATRSLKYLRQRRGRLATELAGRWSTEAREPIDETVMAVPFNLDDGMRFKLLGRRDQRVGEFRLPDGPLLMRVEGLRSQAASALARHGVHLAVPDSERPYANAGCRIRADGRWTIHPIMREQLLTEIELGSYIPQEKALRTRFPEFADLLLALIVRHGRMVESVDTSTPPEHLDPVLTMISGHMRQRADLDIDISMLQALLRQSPPVDDWPYEPEPEFDEPPARQLSVAVQAGVPRFVSSTLSARWKATGWWWDLGYEGGWECHFAGERYAHGALSLDVQRVIAGTSATMTLPDHAGQVLEAWATRFPLHAPLAAALELRDLNPDWWQSQLDDAALMATATTWTHTIAGLLEGLPRDETMYAPGPCGIKETLLTYAAASLISLLGPTAQAAVSDEVRDCRICGTPFRCRSLGADAVYHFGQDQFCPLCLEDALNGLLIDQGTDPPWLETAIWAIQAVSSEFGGPPSRDQLQARLLPSTDGMLQVISRMLLPVQGQAIFQAARKTYAWSEWLDLAGVLGEGTRQARGTTVTASDGHRCRSLFERHIDDFLHHHGIPHEIEPYYPVHSELNATGLRADWRLGDGTLVEALGLSGRPDYDVKVTRKVQLADLMSIRLILIYPRDLRRLHDILRAWIHE
;
A
#
# COMPACT_ATOMS: atom_id res chain seq x y z
N MET A 1 -54.39 -3.80 -3.32
CA MET A 1 -53.27 -2.87 -3.64
C MET A 1 -52.00 -3.58 -4.12
N ILE A 2 -52.06 -4.87 -4.52
CA ILE A 2 -50.90 -5.66 -5.00
C ILE A 2 -51.07 -5.95 -6.51
N LYS A 3 -51.27 -4.91 -7.34
CA LYS A 3 -51.44 -5.12 -8.80
C LYS A 3 -50.85 -4.01 -9.69
N ALA A 4 -49.88 -3.26 -9.18
CA ALA A 4 -49.28 -2.12 -9.90
C ALA A 4 -47.75 -2.23 -10.09
N VAL A 5 -47.16 -3.44 -9.98
CA VAL A 5 -45.69 -3.64 -10.05
C VAL A 5 -45.26 -4.43 -11.31
N LEU A 6 -46.14 -4.61 -12.31
CA LEU A 6 -45.84 -5.44 -13.50
C LEU A 6 -45.87 -4.70 -14.85
N THR A 7 -45.48 -3.43 -14.89
CA THR A 7 -45.15 -2.77 -16.16
C THR A 7 -43.75 -2.19 -16.03
N GLY A 8 -42.83 -2.72 -16.85
CA GLY A 8 -41.42 -2.31 -16.87
C GLY A 8 -41.22 -0.81 -17.13
N PRO A 9 -39.98 -0.31 -16.95
CA PRO A 9 -39.70 1.12 -16.99
C PRO A 9 -40.14 1.72 -18.33
N ASP A 10 -40.85 2.85 -18.24
CA ASP A 10 -41.29 3.62 -19.41
C ASP A 10 -40.06 4.11 -20.18
N PRO A 11 -39.84 3.65 -21.43
CA PRO A 11 -38.66 4.00 -22.22
C PRO A 11 -38.51 5.51 -22.42
N ILE A 12 -39.61 6.27 -22.37
CA ILE A 12 -39.60 7.73 -22.48
C ILE A 12 -39.03 8.38 -21.22
N LEU A 13 -39.27 7.78 -20.05
CA LEU A 13 -38.71 8.22 -18.77
C LEU A 13 -37.21 7.90 -18.68
N GLU A 14 -36.77 6.73 -19.16
CA GLU A 14 -35.34 6.40 -19.26
C GLU A 14 -34.59 7.33 -20.22
N GLN A 15 -35.17 7.61 -21.39
CA GLN A 15 -34.54 8.50 -22.37
C GLN A 15 -34.49 9.96 -21.87
N LYS A 16 -35.52 10.42 -21.15
CA LYS A 16 -35.54 11.74 -20.50
C LYS A 16 -34.59 11.81 -19.30
N ALA A 17 -34.48 10.75 -18.51
CA ALA A 17 -33.53 10.67 -17.39
C ALA A 17 -32.08 10.64 -17.89
N ALA A 18 -31.78 9.89 -18.95
CA ALA A 18 -30.46 9.86 -19.59
C ALA A 18 -30.09 11.22 -20.20
N ALA A 19 -31.01 11.89 -20.91
CA ALA A 19 -30.80 13.22 -21.45
C ALA A 19 -30.63 14.29 -20.36
N TRP A 20 -31.41 14.20 -19.28
CA TRP A 20 -31.32 15.10 -18.13
C TRP A 20 -30.01 14.90 -17.36
N MET A 21 -29.58 13.65 -17.15
CA MET A 21 -28.30 13.31 -16.51
C MET A 21 -27.09 13.72 -17.35
N ALA A 22 -27.11 13.51 -18.68
CA ALA A 22 -26.04 13.96 -19.57
C ALA A 22 -25.86 15.48 -19.52
N THR A 23 -26.97 16.23 -19.49
CA THR A 23 -26.96 17.70 -19.44
C THR A 23 -26.45 18.22 -18.09
N ARG A 24 -26.81 17.56 -16.98
CA ARG A 24 -26.38 17.95 -15.62
C ARG A 24 -24.91 17.61 -15.36
N SER A 25 -24.45 16.44 -15.82
CA SER A 25 -23.04 16.02 -15.73
C SER A 25 -22.12 16.93 -16.55
N LEU A 26 -22.53 17.33 -17.76
CA LEU A 26 -21.77 18.29 -18.57
C LEU A 26 -21.73 19.68 -17.94
N LYS A 27 -22.85 20.15 -17.36
CA LYS A 27 -22.90 21.44 -16.65
C LYS A 27 -22.01 21.43 -15.41
N TYR A 28 -22.04 20.36 -14.63
CA TYR A 28 -21.21 20.18 -13.43
C TYR A 28 -19.72 20.07 -13.79
N LEU A 29 -19.36 19.33 -14.84
CA LEU A 29 -17.98 19.23 -15.32
C LEU A 29 -17.46 20.57 -15.85
N ARG A 30 -18.29 21.36 -16.55
CA ARG A 30 -17.94 22.72 -16.97
C ARG A 30 -17.73 23.66 -15.77
N GLN A 31 -18.61 23.60 -14.77
CA GLN A 31 -18.47 24.41 -13.54
C GLN A 31 -17.26 24.00 -12.69
N ARG A 32 -16.95 22.70 -12.62
CA ARG A 32 -15.75 22.21 -11.92
C ARG A 32 -14.47 22.61 -12.66
N ARG A 33 -14.44 22.49 -13.99
CA ARG A 33 -13.32 22.98 -14.82
C ARG A 33 -13.10 24.47 -14.64
N GLY A 34 -14.15 25.28 -14.73
CA GLY A 34 -14.07 26.73 -14.53
C GLY A 34 -13.55 27.11 -13.14
N ARG A 35 -14.00 26.41 -12.07
CA ARG A 35 -13.49 26.64 -10.71
C ARG A 35 -12.02 26.27 -10.57
N LEU A 36 -11.63 25.09 -11.04
CA LEU A 36 -10.26 24.58 -10.92
C LEU A 36 -9.28 25.43 -11.75
N ALA A 37 -9.72 25.92 -12.90
CA ALA A 37 -8.95 26.88 -13.70
C ALA A 37 -8.85 28.26 -13.05
N THR A 38 -9.93 28.75 -12.42
CA THR A 38 -9.90 30.02 -11.66
C THR A 38 -8.96 29.92 -10.45
N GLU A 39 -8.98 28.80 -9.75
CA GLU A 39 -8.11 28.51 -8.60
C GLU A 39 -6.65 28.38 -9.03
N LEU A 40 -6.36 27.62 -10.10
CA LEU A 40 -5.03 27.53 -10.68
C LEU A 40 -4.53 28.89 -11.18
N ALA A 41 -5.37 29.69 -11.85
CA ALA A 41 -5.02 31.04 -12.28
C ALA A 41 -4.72 31.96 -11.10
N GLY A 42 -5.51 31.86 -10.03
CA GLY A 42 -5.29 32.57 -8.77
C GLY A 42 -3.93 32.23 -8.16
N ARG A 43 -3.64 30.93 -7.95
CA ARG A 43 -2.36 30.44 -7.42
C ARG A 43 -1.18 30.80 -8.31
N TRP A 44 -1.35 30.69 -9.62
CA TRP A 44 -0.31 31.06 -10.59
C TRP A 44 0.03 32.55 -10.53
N SER A 45 -0.97 33.41 -10.28
CA SER A 45 -0.76 34.86 -10.14
C SER A 45 -0.12 35.29 -8.81
N THR A 46 -0.32 34.51 -7.74
CA THR A 46 0.18 34.82 -6.39
C THR A 46 1.54 34.19 -6.10
N GLU A 47 1.77 32.93 -6.51
CA GLU A 47 3.04 32.22 -6.30
C GLU A 47 4.18 32.71 -7.23
N ALA A 48 3.86 33.39 -8.34
CA ALA A 48 4.84 33.93 -9.30
C ALA A 48 5.71 35.09 -8.76
N ARG A 49 5.57 35.48 -7.50
CA ARG A 49 6.22 36.68 -6.94
C ARG A 49 7.61 36.46 -6.36
N GLU A 50 7.95 35.24 -5.96
CA GLU A 50 9.26 34.97 -5.37
C GLU A 50 10.26 34.48 -6.43
N PRO A 51 11.41 35.17 -6.63
CA PRO A 51 12.39 34.80 -7.64
C PRO A 51 12.99 33.43 -7.36
N ILE A 52 13.04 32.57 -8.37
CA ILE A 52 13.78 31.31 -8.32
C ILE A 52 15.27 31.67 -8.45
N ASP A 53 15.98 31.73 -7.34
CA ASP A 53 17.43 32.01 -7.30
C ASP A 53 18.24 30.72 -7.58
N GLU A 54 18.23 30.29 -8.85
CA GLU A 54 19.04 29.16 -9.32
C GLU A 54 20.05 29.59 -10.39
N THR A 55 21.29 29.13 -10.23
CA THR A 55 22.33 29.22 -11.26
C THR A 55 22.10 28.17 -12.34
N VAL A 56 22.02 28.60 -13.60
CA VAL A 56 21.91 27.70 -14.76
C VAL A 56 23.26 27.51 -15.44
N MET A 57 23.59 26.27 -15.76
CA MET A 57 24.73 25.87 -16.59
C MET A 57 24.27 25.35 -17.94
N ALA A 58 25.01 25.68 -19.01
CA ALA A 58 24.77 25.15 -20.35
C ALA A 58 25.86 24.11 -20.66
N VAL A 59 25.46 22.90 -21.04
CA VAL A 59 26.38 21.81 -21.38
C VAL A 59 26.20 21.46 -22.85
N PRO A 60 27.19 21.72 -23.72
CA PRO A 60 27.10 21.36 -25.13
C PRO A 60 27.17 19.84 -25.31
N PHE A 61 26.38 19.32 -26.24
CA PHE A 61 26.46 17.93 -26.68
C PHE A 61 26.12 17.83 -28.17
N ASN A 62 26.79 16.91 -28.86
CA ASN A 62 26.64 16.74 -30.31
C ASN A 62 25.67 15.61 -30.59
N LEU A 63 24.75 15.82 -31.54
CA LEU A 63 23.89 14.79 -32.11
C LEU A 63 24.03 14.82 -33.63
N ASP A 64 23.60 13.75 -34.30
CA ASP A 64 23.62 13.65 -35.77
C ASP A 64 22.84 14.78 -36.47
N ASP A 65 21.97 15.47 -35.74
CA ASP A 65 21.13 16.56 -36.21
C ASP A 65 21.60 17.97 -35.81
N GLY A 66 22.80 18.09 -35.24
CA GLY A 66 23.46 19.35 -34.90
C GLY A 66 23.84 19.49 -33.43
N MET A 67 24.49 20.62 -33.09
CA MET A 67 24.90 20.92 -31.72
C MET A 67 23.70 21.34 -30.87
N ARG A 68 23.62 20.79 -29.66
CA ARG A 68 22.58 21.11 -28.67
C ARG A 68 23.21 21.46 -27.33
N PHE A 69 22.46 22.17 -26.50
CA PHE A 69 22.84 22.50 -25.13
C PHE A 69 21.79 21.96 -24.16
N LYS A 70 22.23 21.18 -23.16
CA LYS A 70 21.41 20.87 -21.98
C LYS A 70 21.57 22.01 -21.00
N LEU A 71 20.46 22.52 -20.49
CA LEU A 71 20.47 23.54 -19.44
C LEU A 71 20.20 22.85 -18.12
N LEU A 72 21.14 22.96 -17.19
CA LEU A 72 21.12 22.31 -15.89
C LEU A 72 21.01 23.36 -14.78
N GLY A 73 20.06 23.16 -13.85
CA GLY A 73 19.92 23.95 -12.63
C GLY A 73 20.76 23.38 -11.48
N ARG A 74 20.40 23.68 -10.23
CA ARG A 74 21.06 23.07 -9.06
C ARG A 74 20.83 21.54 -9.06
N ARG A 75 21.81 20.77 -8.58
CA ARG A 75 21.78 19.29 -8.53
C ARG A 75 21.70 18.60 -9.89
N ASP A 76 22.25 19.21 -10.94
CA ASP A 76 22.27 18.68 -12.31
C ASP A 76 20.88 18.39 -12.91
N GLN A 77 19.83 19.01 -12.35
CA GLN A 77 18.48 18.86 -12.87
C GLN A 77 18.33 19.57 -14.21
N ARG A 78 17.78 18.89 -15.21
CA ARG A 78 17.55 19.49 -16.53
C ARG A 78 16.41 20.51 -16.47
N VAL A 79 16.74 21.79 -16.61
CA VAL A 79 15.82 22.93 -16.61
C VAL A 79 15.49 23.45 -18.00
N GLY A 80 16.20 23.01 -19.04
CA GLY A 80 15.91 23.39 -20.43
C GLY A 80 16.80 22.73 -21.47
N GLU A 81 16.60 23.11 -22.73
CA GLU A 81 17.41 22.73 -23.89
C GLU A 81 17.43 23.84 -24.94
N PHE A 82 18.54 23.97 -25.67
CA PHE A 82 18.67 24.84 -26.83
C PHE A 82 19.34 24.08 -27.99
N ARG A 83 18.97 24.37 -29.24
CA ARG A 83 19.53 23.73 -30.44
C ARG A 83 20.10 24.79 -31.38
N LEU A 84 21.32 24.58 -31.89
CA LEU A 84 21.94 25.47 -32.88
C LEU A 84 21.51 25.13 -34.32
N PRO A 85 21.58 26.10 -35.26
CA PRO A 85 21.93 27.51 -35.04
C PRO A 85 20.78 28.35 -34.45
N ASP A 86 19.54 28.06 -34.84
CA ASP A 86 18.37 28.92 -34.56
C ASP A 86 17.20 28.16 -33.90
N GLY A 87 17.52 27.08 -33.18
CA GLY A 87 16.52 26.32 -32.44
C GLY A 87 15.95 27.15 -31.29
N PRO A 88 14.70 26.89 -30.88
CA PRO A 88 14.11 27.64 -29.79
C PRO A 88 14.72 27.25 -28.43
N LEU A 89 14.87 28.23 -27.54
CA LEU A 89 15.21 27.97 -26.13
C LEU A 89 13.98 27.38 -25.43
N LEU A 90 14.03 26.09 -25.14
CA LEU A 90 12.98 25.35 -24.43
C LEU A 90 13.31 25.34 -22.94
N MET A 91 12.39 25.86 -22.14
CA MET A 91 12.51 25.89 -20.68
C MET A 91 11.49 24.95 -20.08
N ARG A 92 11.97 24.08 -19.20
CA ARG A 92 11.12 23.31 -18.28
C ARG A 92 10.70 24.14 -17.09
N VAL A 93 11.42 25.22 -16.79
CA VAL A 93 11.11 26.22 -15.76
C VAL A 93 11.35 27.60 -16.37
N GLU A 94 10.27 28.24 -16.83
CA GLU A 94 10.36 29.49 -17.58
C GLU A 94 10.92 30.66 -16.76
N GLY A 95 10.80 30.61 -15.42
CA GLY A 95 11.44 31.55 -14.51
C GLY A 95 12.96 31.61 -14.61
N LEU A 96 13.61 30.58 -15.18
CA LEU A 96 15.06 30.48 -15.33
C LEU A 96 15.58 30.92 -16.70
N ARG A 97 14.73 31.50 -17.57
CA ARG A 97 15.10 31.83 -18.95
C ARG A 97 16.26 32.81 -19.05
N SER A 98 16.28 33.85 -18.22
CA SER A 98 17.34 34.87 -18.25
C SER A 98 18.69 34.29 -17.84
N GLN A 99 18.69 33.38 -16.85
CA GLN A 99 19.87 32.65 -16.41
C GLN A 99 20.34 31.66 -17.49
N ALA A 100 19.41 30.96 -18.15
CA ALA A 100 19.70 30.08 -19.28
C ALA A 100 20.31 30.83 -20.47
N ALA A 101 19.76 31.99 -20.84
CA ALA A 101 20.31 32.83 -21.89
C ALA A 101 21.71 33.36 -21.53
N SER A 102 21.91 33.77 -20.28
CA SER A 102 23.24 34.15 -19.76
C SER A 102 24.22 32.98 -19.81
N ALA A 103 23.75 31.75 -19.54
CA ALA A 103 24.56 30.55 -19.65
C ALA A 103 24.96 30.24 -21.09
N LEU A 104 24.02 30.37 -22.03
CA LEU A 104 24.25 30.17 -23.46
C LEU A 104 25.16 31.25 -24.07
N ALA A 105 25.06 32.50 -23.61
CA ALA A 105 25.94 33.58 -24.05
C ALA A 105 27.42 33.30 -23.75
N ARG A 106 27.73 32.58 -22.66
CA ARG A 106 29.10 32.12 -22.35
C ARG A 106 29.66 31.12 -23.38
N HIS A 107 28.79 30.50 -24.17
CA HIS A 107 29.13 29.62 -25.28
C HIS A 107 28.99 30.31 -26.66
N GLY A 108 28.91 31.65 -26.69
CA GLY A 108 28.77 32.42 -27.93
C GLY A 108 27.36 32.40 -28.54
N VAL A 109 26.36 31.90 -27.81
CA VAL A 109 24.96 31.86 -28.25
C VAL A 109 24.21 33.04 -27.64
N HIS A 110 24.01 34.08 -28.45
CA HIS A 110 23.31 35.30 -28.02
C HIS A 110 21.83 35.21 -28.37
N LEU A 111 20.97 35.06 -27.35
CA LEU A 111 19.53 35.02 -27.51
C LEU A 111 18.92 36.39 -27.18
N ALA A 112 18.00 36.84 -28.02
CA ALA A 112 17.13 37.96 -27.68
C ALA A 112 16.12 37.46 -26.62
N VAL A 113 16.36 37.79 -25.35
CA VAL A 113 15.40 37.54 -24.28
C VAL A 113 14.52 38.78 -24.16
N PRO A 114 13.19 38.68 -24.30
CA PRO A 114 12.32 39.83 -24.11
C PRO A 114 12.42 40.34 -22.67
N ASP A 115 12.54 41.66 -22.49
CA ASP A 115 12.72 42.35 -21.20
C ASP A 115 11.54 42.21 -20.21
N SER A 116 10.45 41.54 -20.56
CA SER A 116 9.27 41.48 -19.69
C SER A 116 9.45 40.51 -18.52
N GLU A 117 9.52 41.10 -17.32
CA GLU A 117 9.59 40.46 -16.02
C GLU A 117 8.29 39.70 -15.67
N ARG A 118 8.41 38.37 -15.56
CA ARG A 118 7.78 37.48 -14.56
C ARG A 118 6.39 36.83 -14.72
N PRO A 119 5.50 37.03 -15.73
CA PRO A 119 4.16 36.40 -15.67
C PRO A 119 4.18 34.87 -15.78
N TYR A 120 5.34 34.28 -16.14
CA TYR A 120 5.41 32.90 -16.61
C TYR A 120 6.30 31.99 -15.78
N ALA A 121 6.80 32.44 -14.61
CA ALA A 121 7.85 31.71 -13.87
C ALA A 121 7.52 30.22 -13.62
N ASN A 122 6.23 29.92 -13.46
CA ASN A 122 5.68 28.61 -13.15
C ASN A 122 5.11 27.87 -14.38
N ALA A 123 5.61 28.17 -15.59
CA ALA A 123 5.24 27.46 -16.82
C ALA A 123 6.41 26.62 -17.34
N GLY A 124 6.12 25.42 -17.86
CA GLY A 124 7.09 24.56 -18.52
C GLY A 124 6.61 24.14 -19.91
N CYS A 125 7.53 24.07 -20.87
CA CYS A 125 7.25 23.57 -22.21
C CYS A 125 8.04 22.28 -22.51
N ARG A 126 7.40 21.31 -23.15
CA ARG A 126 8.02 20.06 -23.60
C ARG A 126 7.69 19.79 -25.07
N ILE A 127 8.65 19.29 -25.83
CA ILE A 127 8.40 18.78 -27.19
C ILE A 127 8.17 17.26 -27.10
N ARG A 128 7.07 16.79 -27.68
CA ARG A 128 6.75 15.38 -27.84
C ARG A 128 7.45 14.79 -29.07
N ALA A 129 7.51 13.46 -29.16
CA ALA A 129 8.13 12.76 -30.29
C ALA A 129 7.49 13.08 -31.65
N ASP A 130 6.22 13.50 -31.67
CA ASP A 130 5.49 13.94 -32.87
C ASP A 130 5.77 15.41 -33.26
N GLY A 131 6.67 16.09 -32.55
CA GLY A 131 7.02 17.49 -32.79
C GLY A 131 6.04 18.50 -32.16
N ARG A 132 4.99 18.04 -31.46
CA ARG A 132 4.04 18.90 -30.76
C ARG A 132 4.64 19.44 -29.47
N TRP A 133 4.30 20.68 -29.16
CA TRP A 133 4.74 21.36 -27.94
C TRP A 133 3.63 21.30 -26.92
N THR A 134 3.87 20.71 -25.76
CA THR A 134 2.92 20.70 -24.65
C THR A 134 3.35 21.69 -23.58
N ILE A 135 2.38 22.42 -23.04
CA ILE A 135 2.59 23.44 -22.01
C ILE A 135 1.95 22.96 -20.71
N HIS A 136 2.71 23.02 -19.62
CA HIS A 136 2.33 22.50 -18.32
C HIS A 136 2.58 23.55 -17.22
N PRO A 137 1.79 23.55 -16.14
CA PRO A 137 2.10 24.34 -14.95
C PRO A 137 3.20 23.66 -14.13
N ILE A 138 3.96 24.45 -13.38
CA ILE A 138 4.99 24.00 -12.43
C ILE A 138 4.60 24.55 -11.07
N MET A 139 4.28 23.68 -10.13
CA MET A 139 4.09 24.08 -8.73
C MET A 139 5.30 23.61 -7.91
N ARG A 140 5.69 24.39 -6.89
CA ARG A 140 7.01 24.32 -6.22
C ARG A 140 7.42 22.96 -5.67
N GLU A 141 6.50 22.03 -5.48
CA GLU A 141 6.77 20.74 -4.82
C GLU A 141 6.44 19.52 -5.68
N GLN A 142 5.70 19.70 -6.77
CA GLN A 142 5.43 18.65 -7.75
C GLN A 142 5.33 19.26 -9.14
N LEU A 143 6.16 18.76 -10.06
CA LEU A 143 5.89 18.85 -11.49
C LEU A 143 4.58 18.09 -11.73
N LEU A 144 3.44 18.80 -11.79
CA LEU A 144 2.18 18.27 -12.33
C LEU A 144 2.33 18.09 -13.85
N THR A 145 3.28 17.24 -14.26
CA THR A 145 3.59 16.95 -15.66
C THR A 145 2.44 16.30 -16.41
N GLU A 146 1.38 15.91 -15.70
CA GLU A 146 0.21 15.24 -16.26
C GLU A 146 -0.87 16.22 -16.73
N ILE A 147 -0.85 17.49 -16.29
CA ILE A 147 -1.85 18.47 -16.73
C ILE A 147 -1.30 19.27 -17.92
N GLU A 148 -1.76 18.91 -19.11
CA GLU A 148 -1.52 19.67 -20.34
C GLU A 148 -2.51 20.85 -20.43
N LEU A 149 -2.02 22.08 -20.30
CA LEU A 149 -2.84 23.29 -20.42
C LEU A 149 -3.20 23.58 -21.88
N GLY A 150 -2.24 23.33 -22.77
CA GLY A 150 -2.44 23.41 -24.20
C GLY A 150 -1.27 22.83 -24.97
N SER A 151 -1.50 22.68 -26.27
CA SER A 151 -0.50 22.19 -27.20
C SER A 151 -0.36 23.10 -28.41
N TYR A 152 0.86 23.42 -28.80
CA TYR A 152 1.15 24.07 -30.06
C TYR A 152 1.61 23.04 -31.10
N ILE A 153 1.00 23.10 -32.28
CA ILE A 153 1.29 22.23 -33.42
C ILE A 153 2.06 23.06 -34.45
N PRO A 154 3.40 22.90 -34.55
CA PRO A 154 4.22 23.77 -35.38
C PRO A 154 3.84 23.79 -36.87
N GLN A 155 3.40 22.66 -37.41
CA GLN A 155 3.04 22.51 -38.82
C GLN A 155 1.77 23.32 -39.17
N GLU A 156 0.84 23.42 -38.22
CA GLU A 156 -0.42 24.15 -38.39
C GLU A 156 -0.30 25.61 -37.92
N LYS A 157 0.81 25.95 -37.22
CA LYS A 157 0.95 27.19 -36.46
C LYS A 157 -0.27 27.45 -35.57
N ALA A 158 -0.86 26.39 -35.02
CA ALA A 158 -2.08 26.42 -34.24
C ALA A 158 -1.78 26.12 -32.78
N LEU A 159 -2.31 26.94 -31.88
CA LEU A 159 -2.34 26.68 -30.45
C LEU A 159 -3.71 26.10 -30.09
N ARG A 160 -3.73 24.90 -29.51
CA ARG A 160 -4.96 24.28 -29.00
C ARG A 160 -4.93 24.31 -27.48
N THR A 161 -5.97 24.86 -26.85
CA THR A 161 -6.06 24.90 -25.38
C THR A 161 -7.37 24.29 -24.90
N ARG A 162 -7.30 23.50 -23.82
CA ARG A 162 -8.48 22.96 -23.13
C ARG A 162 -9.09 23.97 -22.15
N PHE A 163 -8.42 25.09 -21.94
CA PHE A 163 -8.76 26.12 -20.96
C PHE A 163 -8.69 27.48 -21.66
N PRO A 164 -9.83 27.95 -22.20
CA PRO A 164 -9.89 29.23 -22.92
C PRO A 164 -9.33 30.41 -22.12
N GLU A 165 -9.51 30.39 -20.80
CA GLU A 165 -8.97 31.36 -19.84
C GLU A 165 -7.44 31.45 -19.83
N PHE A 166 -6.72 30.43 -20.30
CA PHE A 166 -5.26 30.46 -20.45
C PHE A 166 -4.80 30.76 -21.88
N ALA A 167 -5.70 30.98 -22.85
CA ALA A 167 -5.34 31.16 -24.26
C ALA A 167 -4.29 32.26 -24.48
N ASP A 168 -4.48 33.44 -23.90
CA ASP A 168 -3.55 34.57 -24.05
C ASP A 168 -2.19 34.28 -23.41
N LEU A 169 -2.19 33.59 -22.27
CA LEU A 169 -0.98 33.19 -21.56
C LEU A 169 -0.16 32.18 -22.38
N LEU A 170 -0.83 31.14 -22.88
CA LEU A 170 -0.22 30.09 -23.69
C LEU A 170 0.27 30.66 -25.03
N LEU A 171 -0.48 31.58 -25.63
CA LEU A 171 -0.05 32.31 -26.83
C LEU A 171 1.23 33.09 -26.57
N ALA A 172 1.27 33.88 -25.49
CA ALA A 172 2.45 34.64 -25.13
C ALA A 172 3.68 33.76 -24.85
N LEU A 173 3.48 32.59 -24.21
CA LEU A 173 4.55 31.60 -24.01
C LEU A 173 5.10 31.08 -25.34
N ILE A 174 4.24 30.65 -26.26
CA ILE A 174 4.67 30.11 -27.56
C ILE A 174 5.39 31.18 -28.40
N VAL A 175 4.88 32.41 -28.41
CA VAL A 175 5.54 33.55 -29.06
C VAL A 175 6.91 33.82 -28.44
N ARG A 176 7.03 33.75 -27.12
CA ARG A 176 8.29 33.90 -26.38
C ARG A 176 9.31 32.80 -26.70
N HIS A 177 8.87 31.63 -27.13
CA HIS A 177 9.73 30.58 -27.67
C HIS A 177 10.06 30.77 -29.17
N GLY A 178 9.77 31.93 -29.76
CA GLY A 178 10.09 32.25 -31.15
C GLY A 178 9.17 31.56 -32.16
N ARG A 179 7.97 31.17 -31.75
CA ARG A 179 6.99 30.50 -32.62
C ARG A 179 5.85 31.45 -32.97
N MET A 180 5.46 31.43 -34.24
CA MET A 180 4.29 32.18 -34.70
C MET A 180 3.03 31.33 -34.54
N VAL A 181 1.99 31.92 -33.97
CA VAL A 181 0.67 31.31 -33.85
C VAL A 181 -0.29 32.06 -34.76
N GLU A 182 -0.86 31.37 -35.75
CA GLU A 182 -1.81 31.93 -36.71
C GLU A 182 -3.26 31.68 -36.29
N SER A 183 -3.50 30.63 -35.48
CA SER A 183 -4.83 30.32 -34.95
C SER A 183 -4.77 29.81 -33.52
N VAL A 184 -5.80 30.14 -32.73
CA VAL A 184 -6.02 29.60 -31.39
C VAL A 184 -7.33 28.83 -31.40
N ASP A 185 -7.25 27.51 -31.26
CA ASP A 185 -8.41 26.63 -31.15
C ASP A 185 -8.76 26.40 -29.68
N THR A 186 -9.86 27.01 -29.26
CA THR A 186 -10.48 26.77 -27.94
C THR A 186 -11.68 25.83 -28.04
N SER A 187 -11.97 25.30 -29.22
CA SER A 187 -13.21 24.57 -29.55
C SER A 187 -13.09 23.06 -29.46
N THR A 188 -11.87 22.53 -29.24
CA THR A 188 -11.56 21.09 -29.37
C THR A 188 -12.51 20.20 -28.53
N PRO A 189 -13.38 19.38 -29.17
CA PRO A 189 -14.23 18.39 -28.49
C PRO A 189 -13.41 17.15 -28.06
N PRO A 190 -13.89 16.32 -27.11
CA PRO A 190 -13.13 15.24 -26.52
C PRO A 190 -13.19 13.98 -27.39
N GLU A 191 -12.32 13.87 -28.39
CA GLU A 191 -12.30 12.67 -29.25
C GLU A 191 -11.34 11.58 -28.76
N HIS A 192 -10.45 11.91 -27.80
CA HIS A 192 -9.63 10.93 -27.09
C HIS A 192 -9.57 11.28 -25.60
N LEU A 193 -10.43 10.63 -24.81
CA LEU A 193 -10.35 10.64 -23.36
C LEU A 193 -9.14 9.79 -22.93
N ASP A 194 -8.18 10.47 -22.30
CA ASP A 194 -6.99 9.94 -21.62
C ASP A 194 -7.33 8.76 -20.66
N PRO A 195 -6.43 7.79 -20.44
CA PRO A 195 -6.53 6.72 -19.43
C PRO A 195 -6.95 7.16 -18.02
N VAL A 196 -6.67 8.40 -17.60
CA VAL A 196 -7.15 8.95 -16.31
C VAL A 196 -8.68 9.05 -16.29
N LEU A 197 -9.31 9.37 -17.41
CA LEU A 197 -10.77 9.37 -17.55
C LEU A 197 -11.31 7.98 -17.89
N THR A 198 -10.53 7.05 -18.46
CA THR A 198 -10.90 5.62 -18.55
C THR A 198 -10.89 4.95 -17.18
N MET A 199 -9.98 5.33 -16.29
CA MET A 199 -9.95 4.91 -14.89
C MET A 199 -11.19 5.43 -14.13
N ILE A 200 -11.59 6.69 -14.39
CA ILE A 200 -12.78 7.31 -13.79
C ILE A 200 -14.10 6.81 -14.45
N SER A 201 -14.11 6.55 -15.76
CA SER A 201 -15.31 6.12 -16.51
C SER A 201 -15.53 4.61 -16.43
N GLY A 202 -14.47 3.82 -16.25
CA GLY A 202 -14.53 2.39 -15.93
C GLY A 202 -15.19 2.14 -14.57
N HIS A 203 -14.98 3.05 -13.61
CA HIS A 203 -15.71 3.07 -12.33
C HIS A 203 -17.20 3.44 -12.47
N MET A 204 -17.59 4.17 -13.52
CA MET A 204 -18.99 4.59 -13.70
C MET A 204 -19.85 3.62 -14.52
N ARG A 205 -19.26 2.68 -15.28
CA ARG A 205 -20.02 1.65 -16.01
C ARG A 205 -20.50 0.49 -15.12
N GLN A 206 -20.00 0.35 -13.90
CA GLN A 206 -20.43 -0.69 -12.95
C GLN A 206 -21.72 -0.35 -12.17
N ARG A 207 -22.38 0.77 -12.47
CA ARG A 207 -23.60 1.22 -11.77
C ARG A 207 -24.93 0.84 -12.44
N ALA A 208 -24.92 -0.06 -13.43
CA ALA A 208 -26.11 -0.37 -14.21
C ALA A 208 -26.95 -1.58 -13.72
N ASP A 209 -26.54 -2.33 -12.69
CA ASP A 209 -27.23 -3.60 -12.31
C ASP A 209 -27.58 -3.78 -10.82
N LEU A 210 -27.63 -2.72 -10.00
CA LEU A 210 -27.96 -2.87 -8.57
C LEU A 210 -29.15 -1.99 -8.18
N ASP A 211 -30.35 -2.55 -8.34
CA ASP A 211 -31.57 -2.08 -7.70
C ASP A 211 -31.58 -2.65 -6.26
N ILE A 212 -30.79 -2.05 -5.37
CA ILE A 212 -30.88 -2.26 -3.92
C ILE A 212 -31.67 -1.10 -3.32
N ASP A 213 -32.64 -1.44 -2.47
CA ASP A 213 -33.53 -0.52 -1.78
C ASP A 213 -32.79 0.40 -0.79
N ILE A 214 -32.19 1.48 -1.33
CA ILE A 214 -31.55 2.58 -0.59
C ILE A 214 -32.52 3.20 0.44
N SER A 215 -33.83 3.06 0.25
CA SER A 215 -34.87 3.59 1.14
C SER A 215 -34.80 2.97 2.54
N MET A 216 -34.44 1.69 2.66
CA MET A 216 -34.34 1.01 3.96
C MET A 216 -33.15 1.52 4.79
N LEU A 217 -32.00 1.73 4.14
CA LEU A 217 -30.79 2.33 4.74
C LEU A 217 -31.04 3.78 5.16
N GLN A 218 -31.71 4.57 4.30
CA GLN A 218 -32.09 5.94 4.62
C GLN A 218 -33.16 6.04 5.72
N ALA A 219 -33.96 4.99 5.93
CA ALA A 219 -34.93 4.93 7.04
C ALA A 219 -34.27 4.57 8.37
N LEU A 220 -33.27 3.66 8.36
CA LEU A 220 -32.43 3.34 9.53
C LEU A 220 -31.58 4.55 9.97
N LEU A 221 -30.97 5.25 9.02
CA LEU A 221 -30.16 6.44 9.30
C LEU A 221 -31.00 7.63 9.82
N ARG A 222 -32.28 7.74 9.43
CA ARG A 222 -33.21 8.75 9.96
C ARG A 222 -33.70 8.48 11.38
N GLN A 223 -33.56 7.26 11.88
CA GLN A 223 -33.90 6.89 13.26
C GLN A 223 -32.71 7.05 14.21
N SER A 224 -31.51 7.31 13.69
CA SER A 224 -30.33 7.65 14.47
C SER A 224 -30.35 9.15 14.81
N PRO A 225 -29.91 9.58 15.99
CA PRO A 225 -29.81 11.01 16.30
C PRO A 225 -28.90 11.72 15.29
N PRO A 226 -29.16 13.00 14.97
CA PRO A 226 -28.28 13.78 14.10
C PRO A 226 -26.85 13.79 14.67
N VAL A 227 -25.87 13.67 13.78
CA VAL A 227 -24.43 13.60 14.13
C VAL A 227 -23.98 14.78 15.01
N ASP A 228 -24.68 15.92 14.91
CA ASP A 228 -24.42 17.13 15.69
C ASP A 228 -24.74 17.00 17.21
N ASP A 229 -25.52 16.00 17.63
CA ASP A 229 -25.89 15.75 19.04
C ASP A 229 -24.98 14.70 19.72
N TRP A 230 -23.91 14.24 19.06
CA TRP A 230 -22.93 13.38 19.72
C TRP A 230 -22.17 14.18 20.78
N PRO A 231 -22.08 13.71 22.04
CA PRO A 231 -21.26 14.36 23.05
C PRO A 231 -19.79 14.19 22.66
N TYR A 232 -19.28 15.18 21.91
CA TYR A 232 -17.85 15.39 21.77
C TYR A 232 -17.36 15.85 23.14
N GLU A 233 -16.92 14.91 23.98
CA GLU A 233 -16.04 15.27 25.08
C GLU A 233 -14.78 15.83 24.43
N PRO A 234 -14.42 17.11 24.68
CA PRO A 234 -13.19 17.66 24.13
C PRO A 234 -12.04 16.75 24.53
N GLU A 235 -11.21 16.36 23.56
CA GLU A 235 -10.04 15.55 23.88
C GLU A 235 -9.25 16.27 24.98
N PRO A 236 -8.72 15.54 25.98
CA PRO A 236 -7.84 16.17 26.95
C PRO A 236 -6.72 16.86 26.16
N GLU A 237 -6.53 18.17 26.41
CA GLU A 237 -5.39 18.91 25.87
C GLU A 237 -4.13 18.17 26.31
N PHE A 238 -3.57 17.38 25.40
CA PHE A 238 -2.25 16.83 25.59
C PHE A 238 -1.28 17.98 25.28
N ASP A 239 -0.49 18.38 26.27
CA ASP A 239 0.76 19.10 26.00
C ASP A 239 1.51 18.35 24.88
N GLU A 240 2.29 19.07 24.05
CA GLU A 240 3.12 18.48 22.99
C GLU A 240 3.67 17.13 23.46
N PRO A 241 3.38 16.01 22.74
CA PRO A 241 3.75 14.71 23.26
C PRO A 241 5.24 14.72 23.59
N PRO A 242 5.71 14.03 24.63
CA PRO A 242 7.14 13.92 24.88
C PRO A 242 7.80 13.13 23.75
N ALA A 243 8.97 13.57 23.31
CA ALA A 243 9.74 12.86 22.28
C ALA A 243 9.87 11.37 22.64
N ARG A 244 9.62 10.47 21.67
CA ARG A 244 9.70 9.03 21.90
C ARG A 244 11.07 8.67 22.49
N GLN A 245 11.07 8.06 23.66
CA GLN A 245 12.27 7.61 24.35
C GLN A 245 12.12 6.14 24.70
N LEU A 246 13.17 5.34 24.55
CA LEU A 246 13.09 3.93 24.94
C LEU A 246 12.83 3.81 26.43
N SER A 247 11.89 2.94 26.80
CA SER A 247 11.62 2.63 28.20
C SER A 247 12.88 2.05 28.86
N VAL A 248 13.01 2.24 30.17
CA VAL A 248 14.14 1.70 30.95
C VAL A 248 14.23 0.17 30.78
N ALA A 249 13.09 -0.51 30.71
CA ALA A 249 13.02 -1.95 30.47
C ALA A 249 13.65 -2.34 29.13
N VAL A 250 13.34 -1.62 28.04
CA VAL A 250 13.97 -1.85 26.74
C VAL A 250 15.46 -1.60 26.79
N GLN A 251 15.89 -0.47 27.35
CA GLN A 251 17.32 -0.11 27.41
C GLN A 251 18.15 -1.16 28.17
N ALA A 252 17.56 -1.82 29.16
CA ALA A 252 18.19 -2.91 29.90
C ALA A 252 18.12 -4.26 29.16
N GLY A 253 17.06 -4.49 28.37
CA GLY A 253 16.79 -5.77 27.69
C GLY A 253 17.47 -5.95 26.34
N VAL A 254 18.00 -4.90 25.72
CA VAL A 254 18.65 -4.97 24.39
C VAL A 254 20.10 -4.46 24.43
N PRO A 255 20.97 -4.89 23.49
CA PRO A 255 22.32 -4.36 23.39
C PRO A 255 22.36 -2.83 23.23
N ARG A 256 23.42 -2.18 23.73
CA ARG A 256 23.55 -0.70 23.66
C ARG A 256 23.52 -0.12 22.25
N PHE A 257 24.06 -0.84 21.25
CA PHE A 257 24.05 -0.39 19.87
C PHE A 257 22.63 -0.42 19.26
N VAL A 258 21.80 -1.38 19.70
CA VAL A 258 20.39 -1.51 19.31
C VAL A 258 19.59 -0.32 19.86
N SER A 259 19.68 -0.05 21.16
CA SER A 259 18.99 1.07 21.80
C SER A 259 19.46 2.43 21.26
N SER A 260 20.76 2.58 21.01
CA SER A 260 21.33 3.79 20.39
C SER A 260 20.80 3.99 18.97
N THR A 261 20.68 2.92 18.18
CA THR A 261 20.12 2.97 16.81
C THR A 261 18.67 3.39 16.82
N LEU A 262 17.83 2.81 17.68
CA LEU A 262 16.42 3.18 17.80
C LEU A 262 16.25 4.65 18.20
N SER A 263 16.99 5.09 19.23
CA SER A 263 16.95 6.48 19.69
C SER A 263 17.43 7.46 18.62
N ALA A 264 18.51 7.11 17.91
CA ALA A 264 18.99 7.90 16.78
C ALA A 264 17.97 7.96 15.63
N ARG A 265 17.29 6.85 15.35
CA ARG A 265 16.25 6.80 14.31
C ARG A 265 15.04 7.63 14.67
N TRP A 266 14.46 7.48 15.85
CA TRP A 266 13.34 8.32 16.28
C TRP A 266 13.69 9.81 16.34
N LYS A 267 14.93 10.15 16.71
CA LYS A 267 15.41 11.53 16.64
C LYS A 267 15.57 12.04 15.21
N ALA A 268 16.09 11.21 14.30
CA ALA A 268 16.37 11.58 12.91
C ALA A 268 15.13 11.63 12.02
N THR A 269 14.12 10.81 12.30
CA THR A 269 12.83 10.90 11.64
C THR A 269 12.08 12.17 12.01
N GLY A 270 12.57 12.92 13.00
CA GLY A 270 11.84 14.03 13.60
C GLY A 270 10.51 13.54 14.14
N TRP A 271 9.73 14.46 14.68
CA TRP A 271 8.30 14.24 14.79
C TRP A 271 7.78 14.02 13.37
N TRP A 272 7.30 12.82 13.04
CA TRP A 272 6.48 12.64 11.82
C TRP A 272 5.27 13.61 11.82
N TRP A 273 4.96 14.21 12.98
CA TRP A 273 4.02 15.29 13.23
C TRP A 273 4.45 16.67 12.69
N ASP A 274 5.74 16.97 12.53
CA ASP A 274 6.25 18.30 12.12
C ASP A 274 6.37 18.48 10.59
N LEU A 275 6.14 17.44 9.79
CA LEU A 275 6.21 17.53 8.31
C LEU A 275 5.01 18.27 7.66
N GLY A 276 4.32 19.15 8.41
CA GLY A 276 3.34 20.09 7.86
C GLY A 276 1.89 19.62 7.86
N TYR A 277 1.52 18.65 8.70
CA TYR A 277 0.13 18.22 8.89
C TYR A 277 -0.48 18.92 10.12
N GLU A 278 -0.65 20.24 10.07
CA GLU A 278 -1.39 21.00 11.10
C GLU A 278 -2.88 20.59 11.21
N GLY A 279 -3.39 19.71 10.34
CA GLY A 279 -4.70 19.06 10.46
C GLY A 279 -4.66 17.53 10.59
N GLY A 280 -3.48 16.91 10.67
CA GLY A 280 -3.33 15.45 10.55
C GLY A 280 -3.65 14.65 11.81
N TRP A 281 -3.65 15.28 12.99
CA TRP A 281 -4.08 14.61 14.22
C TRP A 281 -5.53 14.15 14.11
N GLU A 282 -6.42 14.97 13.56
CA GLU A 282 -7.83 14.62 13.39
C GLU A 282 -8.06 13.76 12.15
N CYS A 283 -7.33 13.95 11.04
CA CYS A 283 -7.51 13.17 9.81
C CYS A 283 -7.07 11.70 9.93
N HIS A 284 -5.89 11.44 10.52
CA HIS A 284 -5.41 10.07 10.72
C HIS A 284 -6.30 9.38 11.76
N PHE A 285 -6.60 10.04 12.89
CA PHE A 285 -7.50 9.45 13.90
C PHE A 285 -8.97 9.33 13.45
N ALA A 286 -9.50 10.20 12.59
CA ALA A 286 -10.89 10.09 12.13
C ALA A 286 -11.04 8.91 11.17
N GLY A 287 -10.10 8.72 10.23
CA GLY A 287 -10.00 7.52 9.42
C GLY A 287 -9.74 6.27 10.28
N GLU A 288 -8.86 6.36 11.27
CA GLU A 288 -8.45 5.27 12.17
C GLU A 288 -9.50 4.89 13.22
N ARG A 289 -10.33 5.83 13.69
CA ARG A 289 -11.49 5.57 14.58
C ARG A 289 -12.48 4.63 13.90
N TYR A 290 -12.64 4.74 12.58
CA TYR A 290 -13.44 3.82 11.78
C TYR A 290 -12.65 2.60 11.29
N ALA A 291 -11.34 2.74 11.02
CA ALA A 291 -10.49 1.70 10.44
C ALA A 291 -9.82 0.74 11.45
N HIS A 292 -9.96 0.95 12.76
CA HIS A 292 -9.23 0.13 13.75
C HIS A 292 -10.04 -0.46 14.90
N GLY A 293 -11.39 -0.40 14.88
CA GLY A 293 -12.18 -1.35 15.69
C GLY A 293 -13.42 -0.82 16.42
N ALA A 294 -13.84 0.42 16.19
CA ALA A 294 -15.11 0.91 16.76
C ALA A 294 -16.04 1.44 15.65
N LEU A 295 -16.38 0.58 14.69
CA LEU A 295 -17.65 0.79 13.99
C LEU A 295 -18.73 0.89 15.07
N SER A 296 -19.54 1.95 15.03
CA SER A 296 -20.64 2.08 15.97
C SER A 296 -21.53 0.83 15.89
N LEU A 297 -22.19 0.47 16.98
CA LEU A 297 -23.10 -0.69 17.01
C LEU A 297 -24.12 -0.64 15.87
N ASP A 298 -24.56 0.55 15.48
CA ASP A 298 -25.49 0.71 14.36
C ASP A 298 -24.82 0.42 13.02
N VAL A 299 -23.59 0.87 12.79
CA VAL A 299 -22.84 0.49 11.59
C VAL A 299 -22.58 -1.01 11.56
N GLN A 300 -22.20 -1.63 12.69
CA GLN A 300 -22.00 -3.08 12.78
C GLN A 300 -23.30 -3.86 12.49
N ARG A 301 -24.44 -3.42 13.03
CA ARG A 301 -25.75 -4.05 12.76
C ARG A 301 -26.14 -3.95 11.30
N VAL A 302 -25.90 -2.80 10.67
CA VAL A 302 -26.24 -2.61 9.26
C VAL A 302 -25.30 -3.48 8.41
N ILE A 303 -24.00 -3.53 8.70
CA ILE A 303 -23.05 -4.42 8.02
C ILE A 303 -23.51 -5.87 8.17
N ALA A 304 -23.73 -6.33 9.41
CA ALA A 304 -24.15 -7.69 9.68
C ALA A 304 -25.49 -8.05 9.00
N GLY A 305 -26.45 -7.12 8.95
CA GLY A 305 -27.71 -7.30 8.24
C GLY A 305 -27.52 -7.48 6.73
N THR A 306 -26.56 -6.78 6.13
CA THR A 306 -26.22 -6.95 4.70
C THR A 306 -25.32 -8.14 4.41
N SER A 307 -24.61 -8.63 5.42
CA SER A 307 -23.75 -9.82 5.36
C SER A 307 -24.47 -11.10 5.79
N ALA A 308 -25.80 -11.08 5.92
CA ALA A 308 -26.59 -12.22 6.39
C ALA A 308 -26.45 -13.50 5.51
N THR A 309 -25.88 -13.40 4.32
CA THR A 309 -25.56 -14.54 3.43
C THR A 309 -24.23 -15.22 3.75
N MET A 310 -23.32 -14.54 4.46
CA MET A 310 -22.00 -15.07 4.80
C MET A 310 -22.15 -16.08 5.94
N THR A 311 -21.85 -17.34 5.64
CA THR A 311 -21.84 -18.42 6.64
C THR A 311 -20.47 -18.46 7.28
N LEU A 312 -20.37 -18.23 8.59
CA LEU A 312 -19.11 -18.33 9.32
C LEU A 312 -18.71 -19.80 9.53
N PRO A 313 -17.40 -20.14 9.60
CA PRO A 313 -16.96 -21.48 9.94
C PRO A 313 -17.47 -21.91 11.33
N ASP A 314 -17.74 -23.21 11.53
CA ASP A 314 -18.33 -23.75 12.78
C ASP A 314 -17.53 -23.38 14.06
N HIS A 315 -16.23 -23.14 13.93
CA HIS A 315 -15.34 -22.76 15.03
C HIS A 315 -15.21 -21.25 15.24
N ALA A 316 -15.94 -20.40 14.49
CA ALA A 316 -15.86 -18.94 14.61
C ALA A 316 -16.17 -18.43 16.01
N GLY A 317 -17.14 -19.05 16.71
CA GLY A 317 -17.45 -18.71 18.10
C GLY A 317 -16.29 -18.99 19.06
N GLN A 318 -15.55 -20.09 18.87
CA GLN A 318 -14.39 -20.45 19.70
C GLN A 318 -13.23 -19.47 19.48
N VAL A 319 -12.99 -19.10 18.21
CA VAL A 319 -11.97 -18.09 17.86
C VAL A 319 -12.31 -16.74 18.49
N LEU A 320 -13.58 -16.31 18.39
CA LEU A 320 -14.04 -15.08 19.04
C LEU A 320 -13.84 -15.12 20.55
N GLU A 321 -14.25 -16.19 21.22
CA GLU A 321 -14.13 -16.31 22.67
C GLU A 321 -12.67 -16.27 23.12
N ALA A 322 -11.78 -16.93 22.38
CA ALA A 322 -10.34 -16.90 22.64
C ALA A 322 -9.75 -15.49 22.56
N TRP A 323 -10.15 -14.70 21.55
CA TRP A 323 -9.75 -13.30 21.44
C TRP A 323 -10.44 -12.41 22.47
N ALA A 324 -11.74 -12.58 22.71
CA ALA A 324 -12.52 -11.75 23.63
C ALA A 324 -12.01 -11.88 25.07
N THR A 325 -11.50 -13.05 25.43
CA THR A 325 -10.86 -13.30 26.74
C THR A 325 -9.58 -12.49 26.93
N ARG A 326 -8.84 -12.20 25.85
CA ARG A 326 -7.52 -11.54 25.92
C ARG A 326 -7.57 -10.06 25.54
N PHE A 327 -8.30 -9.74 24.47
CA PHE A 327 -8.36 -8.45 23.81
C PHE A 327 -9.80 -8.12 23.42
N PRO A 328 -10.71 -7.92 24.39
CA PRO A 328 -12.14 -7.76 24.13
C PRO A 328 -12.47 -6.69 23.10
N LEU A 329 -11.70 -5.60 23.09
CA LEU A 329 -11.86 -4.48 22.17
C LEU A 329 -11.57 -4.83 20.70
N HIS A 330 -10.56 -5.66 20.46
CA HIS A 330 -10.11 -6.00 19.11
C HIS A 330 -10.65 -7.37 18.66
N ALA A 331 -11.37 -8.06 19.54
CA ALA A 331 -11.69 -9.47 19.36
C ALA A 331 -12.46 -9.79 18.08
N PRO A 332 -13.50 -9.04 17.67
CA PRO A 332 -14.22 -9.37 16.44
C PRO A 332 -13.34 -9.29 15.19
N LEU A 333 -12.51 -8.24 15.10
CA LEU A 333 -11.66 -8.01 13.94
C LEU A 333 -10.44 -8.94 13.93
N ALA A 334 -9.83 -9.18 15.10
CA ALA A 334 -8.77 -10.17 15.23
C ALA A 334 -9.26 -11.61 14.97
N ALA A 335 -10.48 -11.94 15.40
CA ALA A 335 -11.11 -13.23 15.10
C ALA A 335 -11.42 -13.38 13.61
N ALA A 336 -11.86 -12.32 12.92
CA ALA A 336 -12.04 -12.34 11.48
C ALA A 336 -10.72 -12.60 10.73
N LEU A 337 -9.63 -11.94 11.13
CA LEU A 337 -8.29 -12.16 10.57
C LEU A 337 -7.78 -13.57 10.86
N GLU A 338 -8.05 -14.12 12.04
CA GLU A 338 -7.70 -15.51 12.36
C GLU A 338 -8.51 -16.50 11.52
N LEU A 339 -9.81 -16.27 11.34
CA LEU A 339 -10.65 -17.14 10.52
C LEU A 339 -10.25 -17.13 9.05
N ARG A 340 -9.81 -15.98 8.52
CA ARG A 340 -9.18 -15.89 7.20
C ARG A 340 -7.98 -16.83 7.10
N ASP A 341 -7.07 -16.75 8.07
CA ASP A 341 -5.82 -17.53 8.05
C ASP A 341 -6.08 -19.03 8.29
N LEU A 342 -7.07 -19.39 9.12
CA LEU A 342 -7.47 -20.77 9.38
C LEU A 342 -8.27 -21.40 8.23
N ASN A 343 -9.04 -20.60 7.49
CA ASN A 343 -9.98 -21.05 6.46
C ASN A 343 -9.79 -20.26 5.14
N PRO A 344 -8.64 -20.37 4.46
CA PRO A 344 -8.37 -19.58 3.27
C PRO A 344 -9.34 -19.86 2.12
N ASP A 345 -9.78 -21.12 1.94
CA ASP A 345 -10.74 -21.48 0.88
C ASP A 345 -12.13 -20.89 1.15
N TRP A 346 -12.55 -20.89 2.42
CA TRP A 346 -13.76 -20.21 2.84
C TRP A 346 -13.62 -18.71 2.57
N TRP A 347 -12.53 -18.08 3.00
CA TRP A 347 -12.31 -16.66 2.78
C TRP A 347 -12.34 -16.29 1.30
N GLN A 348 -11.65 -17.09 0.47
CA GLN A 348 -11.66 -16.90 -0.98
C GLN A 348 -13.06 -17.08 -1.56
N SER A 349 -13.83 -18.06 -1.10
CA SER A 349 -15.22 -18.24 -1.54
C SER A 349 -16.10 -17.04 -1.21
N GLN A 350 -15.84 -16.35 -0.09
CA GLN A 350 -16.53 -15.10 0.24
C GLN A 350 -16.06 -13.93 -0.62
N LEU A 351 -14.77 -13.85 -0.97
CA LEU A 351 -14.26 -12.83 -1.91
C LEU A 351 -14.80 -13.02 -3.33
N ASP A 352 -15.05 -14.26 -3.73
CA ASP A 352 -15.61 -14.61 -5.04
C ASP A 352 -17.14 -14.46 -5.09
N ASP A 353 -17.80 -14.33 -3.94
CA ASP A 353 -19.23 -14.04 -3.86
C ASP A 353 -19.50 -12.61 -4.37
N ALA A 354 -19.94 -12.54 -5.63
CA ALA A 354 -20.24 -11.29 -6.30
C ALA A 354 -21.33 -10.48 -5.59
N ALA A 355 -22.28 -11.11 -4.89
CA ALA A 355 -23.33 -10.41 -4.15
C ALA A 355 -22.75 -9.77 -2.88
N LEU A 356 -21.92 -10.50 -2.14
CA LEU A 356 -21.22 -9.95 -0.98
C LEU A 356 -20.30 -8.80 -1.40
N MET A 357 -19.60 -8.95 -2.53
CA MET A 357 -18.70 -7.92 -3.03
C MET A 357 -19.41 -6.69 -3.60
N ALA A 358 -20.55 -6.86 -4.27
CA ALA A 358 -21.40 -5.76 -4.72
C ALA A 358 -21.90 -4.94 -3.53
N THR A 359 -22.34 -5.64 -2.47
CA THR A 359 -22.70 -5.02 -1.19
C THR A 359 -21.51 -4.25 -0.62
N ALA A 360 -20.34 -4.88 -0.44
CA ALA A 360 -19.12 -4.25 0.08
C ALA A 360 -18.65 -3.02 -0.73
N THR A 361 -18.78 -3.07 -2.05
CA THR A 361 -18.43 -1.93 -2.93
C THR A 361 -19.43 -0.79 -2.74
N THR A 362 -20.73 -1.11 -2.64
CA THR A 362 -21.79 -0.13 -2.34
C THR A 362 -21.54 0.53 -0.99
N TRP A 363 -21.11 -0.24 0.01
CA TRP A 363 -20.69 0.25 1.32
C TRP A 363 -19.55 1.25 1.27
N THR A 364 -18.51 0.97 0.49
CA THR A 364 -17.38 1.89 0.33
C THR A 364 -17.86 3.25 -0.19
N HIS A 365 -18.81 3.24 -1.13
CA HIS A 365 -19.42 4.46 -1.64
C HIS A 365 -20.36 5.15 -0.65
N THR A 366 -21.11 4.40 0.17
CA THR A 366 -21.99 4.96 1.20
C THR A 366 -21.20 5.57 2.35
N ILE A 367 -20.16 4.89 2.83
CA ILE A 367 -19.24 5.41 3.85
C ILE A 367 -18.50 6.64 3.30
N ALA A 368 -17.96 6.57 2.07
CA ALA A 368 -17.36 7.73 1.43
C ALA A 368 -18.36 8.90 1.31
N GLY A 369 -19.63 8.64 0.98
CA GLY A 369 -20.68 9.67 0.90
C GLY A 369 -21.13 10.24 2.25
N LEU A 370 -21.06 9.44 3.33
CA LEU A 370 -21.29 9.91 4.70
C LEU A 370 -20.11 10.77 5.20
N LEU A 371 -18.89 10.39 4.83
CA LEU A 371 -17.67 11.14 5.13
C LEU A 371 -17.53 12.42 4.28
N GLU A 372 -18.15 12.50 3.10
CA GLU A 372 -18.19 13.71 2.26
C GLU A 372 -18.92 14.92 2.90
N GLY A 373 -19.61 14.72 4.03
CA GLY A 373 -20.15 15.79 4.88
C GLY A 373 -19.14 16.42 5.84
N LEU A 374 -17.95 15.80 6.01
CA LEU A 374 -16.84 16.32 6.80
C LEU A 374 -15.94 17.24 5.95
N PRO A 375 -15.20 18.19 6.54
CA PRO A 375 -14.26 19.05 5.83
C PRO A 375 -13.31 18.23 4.95
N ARG A 376 -13.10 18.65 3.70
CA ARG A 376 -12.41 17.87 2.64
C ARG A 376 -10.91 17.67 2.82
N ASP A 377 -10.37 18.11 3.94
CA ASP A 377 -8.94 18.01 4.24
C ASP A 377 -8.61 16.60 4.79
N GLU A 378 -9.65 15.82 5.13
CA GLU A 378 -9.60 14.50 5.78
C GLU A 378 -9.89 13.33 4.81
N THR A 379 -9.11 13.19 3.73
CA THR A 379 -9.25 11.99 2.89
C THR A 379 -8.56 10.79 3.53
N MET A 380 -9.38 9.80 3.91
CA MET A 380 -9.00 8.47 4.36
C MET A 380 -7.93 7.88 3.41
N TYR A 381 -6.73 7.63 3.93
CA TYR A 381 -5.66 6.95 3.21
C TYR A 381 -6.18 5.60 2.68
N ALA A 382 -5.72 5.23 1.48
CA ALA A 382 -5.99 3.94 0.87
C ALA A 382 -5.76 2.81 1.91
N PRO A 383 -6.60 1.76 1.92
CA PRO A 383 -6.45 0.67 2.90
C PRO A 383 -5.03 0.11 2.82
N GLY A 384 -4.54 -0.37 3.96
CA GLY A 384 -3.20 -0.90 4.14
C GLY A 384 -2.86 -2.08 3.20
N PRO A 385 -1.92 -2.95 3.57
CA PRO A 385 -1.43 -4.02 2.68
C PRO A 385 -2.53 -4.99 2.19
N CYS A 386 -3.70 -4.99 2.84
CA CYS A 386 -4.91 -5.67 2.39
C CYS A 386 -5.69 -4.80 1.39
N GLY A 387 -6.01 -5.35 0.21
CA GLY A 387 -6.83 -4.64 -0.77
C GLY A 387 -8.18 -4.21 -0.18
N ILE A 388 -8.82 -3.18 -0.76
CA ILE A 388 -10.14 -2.67 -0.32
C ILE A 388 -11.13 -3.81 -0.03
N LYS A 389 -11.15 -4.84 -0.90
CA LYS A 389 -12.02 -6.01 -0.76
C LYS A 389 -11.80 -6.80 0.52
N GLU A 390 -10.53 -7.05 0.86
CA GLU A 390 -10.16 -7.83 2.04
C GLU A 390 -10.47 -7.07 3.32
N THR A 391 -10.22 -5.76 3.32
CA THR A 391 -10.59 -4.88 4.44
C THR A 391 -12.10 -4.96 4.70
N LEU A 392 -12.93 -4.80 3.67
CA LEU A 392 -14.39 -4.86 3.79
C LEU A 392 -14.89 -6.23 4.25
N LEU A 393 -14.32 -7.31 3.72
CA LEU A 393 -14.68 -8.66 4.14
C LEU A 393 -14.31 -8.92 5.61
N THR A 394 -13.20 -8.36 6.07
CA THR A 394 -12.79 -8.43 7.48
C THR A 394 -13.78 -7.70 8.38
N TYR A 395 -14.29 -6.53 7.96
CA TYR A 395 -15.36 -5.83 8.68
C TYR A 395 -16.70 -6.57 8.67
N ALA A 396 -17.07 -7.18 7.54
CA ALA A 396 -18.27 -8.00 7.43
C ALA A 396 -18.21 -9.21 8.39
N ALA A 397 -17.11 -9.95 8.35
CA ALA A 397 -16.84 -11.06 9.26
C ALA A 397 -16.87 -10.59 10.71
N ALA A 398 -16.15 -9.52 11.06
CA ALA A 398 -16.12 -8.97 12.42
C ALA A 398 -17.51 -8.57 12.92
N SER A 399 -18.34 -7.97 12.05
CA SER A 399 -19.70 -7.56 12.40
C SER A 399 -20.61 -8.77 12.67
N LEU A 400 -20.52 -9.82 11.84
CA LEU A 400 -21.26 -11.07 12.07
C LEU A 400 -20.79 -11.79 13.33
N ILE A 401 -19.47 -11.85 13.54
CA ILE A 401 -18.84 -12.44 14.72
C ILE A 401 -19.31 -11.71 15.98
N SER A 402 -19.40 -10.38 15.96
CA SER A 402 -19.91 -9.59 17.09
C SER A 402 -21.35 -9.92 17.48
N LEU A 403 -22.16 -10.43 16.54
CA LEU A 403 -23.53 -10.89 16.83
C LEU A 403 -23.58 -12.28 17.49
N LEU A 404 -22.50 -13.06 17.44
CA LEU A 404 -22.46 -14.41 18.02
C LEU A 404 -22.26 -14.42 19.54
N GLY A 405 -21.81 -13.31 20.15
CA GLY A 405 -21.38 -13.30 21.55
C GLY A 405 -22.04 -12.20 22.40
N PRO A 406 -22.63 -12.51 23.58
CA PRO A 406 -23.14 -11.49 24.51
C PRO A 406 -22.03 -10.62 25.13
N THR A 407 -20.77 -11.04 25.00
CA THR A 407 -19.57 -10.44 25.62
C THR A 407 -18.97 -9.26 24.85
N ALA A 408 -19.28 -9.07 23.57
CA ALA A 408 -18.71 -7.96 22.78
C ALA A 408 -19.29 -6.58 23.17
N GLN A 409 -20.31 -6.54 24.01
CA GLN A 409 -20.93 -5.31 24.54
C GLN A 409 -20.34 -4.85 25.88
N ALA A 410 -19.34 -5.54 26.43
CA ALA A 410 -18.65 -5.06 27.62
C ALA A 410 -18.08 -3.66 27.31
N ALA A 411 -18.45 -2.68 28.15
CA ALA A 411 -18.07 -1.28 27.99
C ALA A 411 -16.58 -1.21 27.65
N VAL A 412 -16.30 -0.75 26.43
CA VAL A 412 -14.94 -0.53 25.94
C VAL A 412 -14.26 0.37 26.96
N SER A 413 -13.39 -0.21 27.80
CA SER A 413 -12.62 0.59 28.72
C SER A 413 -11.67 1.40 27.86
N ASP A 414 -11.85 2.72 27.88
CA ASP A 414 -10.96 3.70 27.27
C ASP A 414 -9.66 3.81 28.11
N GLU A 415 -9.10 2.65 28.42
CA GLU A 415 -7.94 2.50 29.29
C GLU A 415 -6.74 3.12 28.59
N VAL A 416 -6.13 4.09 29.25
CA VAL A 416 -4.84 4.66 28.87
C VAL A 416 -3.75 3.79 29.47
N ARG A 417 -2.82 3.33 28.64
CA ARG A 417 -1.65 2.54 29.05
C ARG A 417 -0.38 3.18 28.56
N ASP A 418 0.72 2.93 29.26
CA ASP A 418 2.04 3.34 28.79
C ASP A 418 2.63 2.27 27.85
N CYS A 419 3.12 2.70 26.68
CA CYS A 419 3.78 1.78 25.76
C CYS A 419 5.03 1.17 26.42
N ARG A 420 5.11 -0.16 26.45
CA ARG A 420 6.28 -0.86 27.03
C ARG A 420 7.59 -0.59 26.29
N ILE A 421 7.54 -0.10 25.05
CA ILE A 421 8.72 0.23 24.25
C ILE A 421 9.14 1.68 24.40
N CYS A 422 8.24 2.64 24.16
CA CYS A 422 8.59 4.06 24.14
C CYS A 422 8.08 4.88 25.35
N GLY A 423 7.35 4.25 26.28
CA GLY A 423 6.75 4.91 27.44
C GLY A 423 5.62 5.89 27.13
N THR A 424 5.32 6.16 25.85
CA THR A 424 4.25 7.08 25.46
C THR A 424 2.89 6.52 25.90
N PRO A 425 2.04 7.32 26.59
CA PRO A 425 0.69 6.91 26.92
C PRO A 425 -0.15 6.80 25.64
N PHE A 426 -0.97 5.77 25.55
CA PHE A 426 -1.89 5.55 24.43
C PHE A 426 -3.19 4.93 24.93
N ARG A 427 -4.29 5.18 24.22
CA ARG A 427 -5.58 4.54 24.51
C ARG A 427 -5.62 3.18 23.81
N CYS A 428 -6.01 2.11 24.48
CA CYS A 428 -6.07 0.78 23.85
C CYS A 428 -6.91 0.76 22.57
N ARG A 429 -7.95 1.59 22.47
CA ARG A 429 -8.80 1.73 21.27
C ARG A 429 -8.12 2.33 20.04
N SER A 430 -6.95 2.93 20.22
CA SER A 430 -6.16 3.46 19.10
C SER A 430 -5.37 2.37 18.38
N LEU A 431 -5.31 1.15 18.93
CA LEU A 431 -4.57 0.07 18.30
C LEU A 431 -5.35 -0.50 17.12
N GLY A 432 -4.65 -0.69 16.01
CA GLY A 432 -5.16 -1.49 14.91
C GLY A 432 -5.38 -2.94 15.33
N ALA A 433 -6.56 -3.49 15.04
CA ALA A 433 -6.80 -4.90 15.32
C ALA A 433 -5.90 -5.82 14.47
N ASP A 434 -5.41 -5.35 13.32
CA ASP A 434 -4.35 -6.00 12.55
C ASP A 434 -3.06 -6.06 13.36
N ALA A 435 -2.65 -4.97 14.00
CA ALA A 435 -1.50 -4.97 14.89
C ALA A 435 -1.71 -5.90 16.10
N VAL A 436 -2.87 -5.83 16.77
CA VAL A 436 -3.20 -6.74 17.88
C VAL A 436 -3.25 -8.19 17.42
N TYR A 437 -3.78 -8.46 16.22
CA TYR A 437 -3.77 -9.77 15.58
C TYR A 437 -2.34 -10.26 15.34
N HIS A 438 -1.51 -9.42 14.71
CA HIS A 438 -0.15 -9.75 14.32
C HIS A 438 0.80 -9.91 15.50
N PHE A 439 0.66 -9.14 16.57
CA PHE A 439 1.56 -9.22 17.72
C PHE A 439 0.98 -10.04 18.88
N GLY A 440 -0.33 -10.27 18.90
CA GLY A 440 -1.00 -10.99 19.99
C GLY A 440 -0.90 -10.27 21.34
N GLN A 441 -0.79 -8.94 21.33
CA GLN A 441 -0.58 -8.09 22.51
C GLN A 441 -1.05 -6.65 22.27
N ASP A 442 -1.49 -5.98 23.33
CA ASP A 442 -2.03 -4.61 23.34
C ASP A 442 -1.25 -3.68 24.29
N GLN A 443 0.03 -4.01 24.54
CA GLN A 443 0.92 -3.31 25.49
C GLN A 443 1.82 -2.26 24.82
N PHE A 444 1.61 -1.98 23.53
CA PHE A 444 2.45 -1.10 22.72
C PHE A 444 1.59 -0.08 22.03
N CYS A 445 2.06 1.16 21.88
CA CYS A 445 1.31 2.18 21.17
C CYS A 445 1.25 1.90 19.65
N PRO A 446 0.29 2.50 18.93
CA PRO A 446 0.13 2.29 17.49
C PRO A 446 1.42 2.54 16.71
N LEU A 447 2.13 3.64 17.01
CA LEU A 447 3.38 4.02 16.35
C LEU A 447 4.48 2.95 16.49
N CYS A 448 4.59 2.31 17.65
CA CYS A 448 5.59 1.25 17.84
C CYS A 448 5.22 -0.02 17.08
N LEU A 449 3.93 -0.37 17.05
CA LEU A 449 3.48 -1.53 16.28
C LEU A 449 3.60 -1.29 14.77
N GLU A 450 3.32 -0.07 14.31
CA GLU A 450 3.49 0.34 12.93
C GLU A 450 4.96 0.29 12.50
N ASP A 451 5.87 0.87 13.31
CA ASP A 451 7.31 0.76 13.10
C ASP A 451 7.75 -0.72 13.01
N ALA A 452 7.13 -1.61 13.78
CA ALA A 452 7.43 -3.04 13.77
C ALA A 452 6.86 -3.77 12.54
N LEU A 453 5.67 -3.39 12.05
CA LEU A 453 5.09 -3.93 10.82
C LEU A 453 5.87 -3.49 9.59
N ASN A 454 6.29 -2.23 9.57
CA ASN A 454 6.90 -1.61 8.40
C ASN A 454 8.42 -1.76 8.37
N GLY A 455 9.08 -1.84 9.52
CA GLY A 455 10.53 -1.79 9.67
C GLY A 455 11.09 -0.36 9.55
N LEU A 456 11.99 0.01 10.46
CA LEU A 456 12.62 1.33 10.55
C LEU A 456 13.89 1.47 9.71
N LEU A 457 14.54 0.35 9.38
CA LEU A 457 15.84 0.36 8.73
C LEU A 457 15.68 0.22 7.23
N ILE A 458 15.72 1.34 6.50
CA ILE A 458 15.67 1.33 5.04
C ILE A 458 17.09 1.13 4.48
N ASP A 459 17.33 0.00 3.82
CA ASP A 459 18.57 -0.22 3.08
C ASP A 459 18.56 0.60 1.77
N GLN A 460 19.42 1.61 1.73
CA GLN A 460 19.61 2.49 0.57
C GLN A 460 20.94 2.23 -0.15
N GLY A 461 21.64 1.14 0.17
CA GLY A 461 22.93 0.80 -0.44
C GLY A 461 24.11 1.57 0.17
N THR A 462 23.93 2.07 1.39
CA THR A 462 25.02 2.58 2.24
C THR A 462 25.15 1.66 3.45
N ASP A 463 26.32 1.61 4.07
CA ASP A 463 26.55 0.88 5.34
C ASP A 463 26.58 1.88 6.51
N PRO A 464 25.42 2.29 7.02
CA PRO A 464 25.30 3.17 8.18
C PRO A 464 25.56 2.42 9.49
N PRO A 465 25.66 3.15 10.62
CA PRO A 465 25.89 2.58 11.96
C PRO A 465 24.82 1.58 12.44
N TRP A 466 23.76 1.33 11.66
CA TRP A 466 22.71 0.37 11.99
C TRP A 466 22.93 -1.04 11.42
N LEU A 467 24.00 -1.30 10.67
CA LEU A 467 24.28 -2.63 10.10
C LEU A 467 24.31 -3.73 11.19
N GLU A 468 25.02 -3.49 12.29
CA GLU A 468 25.08 -4.42 13.42
C GLU A 468 23.69 -4.63 14.06
N THR A 469 22.89 -3.56 14.13
CA THR A 469 21.51 -3.60 14.62
C THR A 469 20.60 -4.46 13.73
N ALA A 470 20.73 -4.33 12.41
CA ALA A 470 19.98 -5.15 11.46
C ALA A 470 20.37 -6.63 11.56
N ILE A 471 21.67 -6.93 11.67
CA ILE A 471 22.18 -8.30 11.88
C ILE A 471 21.60 -8.89 13.17
N TRP A 472 21.67 -8.16 14.28
CA TRP A 472 21.10 -8.59 15.56
C TRP A 472 19.60 -8.84 15.45
N ALA A 473 18.86 -7.95 14.78
CA ALA A 473 17.42 -8.09 14.58
C ALA A 473 17.07 -9.36 13.80
N ILE A 474 17.79 -9.64 12.71
CA ILE A 474 17.61 -10.85 11.91
C ILE A 474 17.91 -12.10 12.74
N GLN A 475 18.98 -12.09 13.54
CA GLN A 475 19.32 -13.21 14.43
C GLN A 475 18.24 -13.43 15.49
N ALA A 476 17.75 -12.36 16.13
CA ALA A 476 16.69 -12.43 17.13
C ALA A 476 15.41 -13.02 16.53
N VAL A 477 14.96 -12.52 15.37
CA VAL A 477 13.78 -13.08 14.70
C VAL A 477 14.03 -14.51 14.21
N SER A 478 15.23 -14.84 13.73
CA SER A 478 15.54 -16.22 13.30
C SER A 478 15.46 -17.22 14.45
N SER A 479 15.84 -16.81 15.66
CA SER A 479 15.71 -17.66 16.85
C SER A 479 14.24 -17.96 17.20
N GLU A 480 13.33 -17.03 16.92
CA GLU A 480 11.89 -17.21 17.11
C GLU A 480 11.32 -18.29 16.18
N PHE A 481 11.83 -18.35 14.94
CA PHE A 481 11.40 -19.31 13.93
C PHE A 481 12.21 -20.61 13.92
N GLY A 482 13.20 -20.77 14.82
CA GLY A 482 14.13 -21.90 14.80
C GLY A 482 15.02 -21.95 13.55
N GLY A 483 15.17 -20.85 12.81
CA GLY A 483 15.87 -20.80 11.54
C GLY A 483 15.65 -19.48 10.76
N PRO A 484 16.28 -19.31 9.59
CA PRO A 484 16.18 -18.10 8.78
C PRO A 484 14.74 -17.90 8.27
N PRO A 485 14.03 -16.81 8.64
CA PRO A 485 12.66 -16.61 8.23
C PRO A 485 12.58 -16.10 6.79
N SER A 486 11.53 -16.47 6.08
CA SER A 486 11.10 -15.83 4.83
C SER A 486 10.44 -14.48 5.12
N ARG A 487 10.33 -13.60 4.12
CA ARG A 487 9.60 -12.33 4.30
C ARG A 487 8.12 -12.54 4.66
N ASP A 488 7.48 -13.54 4.07
CA ASP A 488 6.08 -13.85 4.35
C ASP A 488 5.88 -14.35 5.79
N GLN A 489 6.90 -15.00 6.37
CA GLN A 489 6.92 -15.35 7.78
C GLN A 489 7.09 -14.13 8.69
N LEU A 490 7.82 -13.10 8.27
CA LEU A 490 7.93 -11.86 9.05
C LEU A 490 6.59 -11.13 9.17
N GLN A 491 5.74 -11.25 8.14
CA GLN A 491 4.37 -10.76 8.14
C GLN A 491 3.39 -11.69 8.88
N ALA A 492 3.89 -12.79 9.46
CA ALA A 492 3.05 -13.70 10.20
C ALA A 492 2.61 -13.17 11.56
N ARG A 493 1.43 -13.63 11.97
CA ARG A 493 1.01 -13.50 13.36
C ARG A 493 2.03 -14.16 14.26
N LEU A 494 2.46 -13.39 15.25
CA LEU A 494 3.24 -13.84 16.38
C LEU A 494 2.41 -14.74 17.27
N LEU A 495 2.99 -15.89 17.59
CA LEU A 495 2.51 -16.65 18.72
C LEU A 495 2.83 -15.84 19.98
N PRO A 496 1.88 -15.72 20.93
CA PRO A 496 2.13 -15.06 22.20
C PRO A 496 3.38 -15.65 22.85
N SER A 497 4.42 -14.82 23.02
CA SER A 497 5.65 -15.22 23.69
C SER A 497 5.78 -14.51 25.03
N THR A 498 6.64 -15.04 25.89
CA THR A 498 7.00 -14.38 27.15
C THR A 498 7.80 -13.09 26.93
N ASP A 499 8.35 -12.87 25.73
CA ASP A 499 9.15 -11.67 25.40
C ASP A 499 8.62 -10.93 24.17
N GLY A 500 7.33 -10.57 24.22
CA GLY A 500 6.69 -9.79 23.16
C GLY A 500 7.34 -8.43 22.89
N MET A 501 8.11 -7.90 23.85
CA MET A 501 8.88 -6.66 23.67
C MET A 501 10.05 -6.87 22.71
N LEU A 502 10.86 -7.92 22.91
CA LEU A 502 11.95 -8.26 22.01
C LEU A 502 11.46 -8.58 20.60
N GLN A 503 10.30 -9.25 20.47
CA GLN A 503 9.69 -9.57 19.18
C GLN A 503 9.29 -8.32 18.36
N VAL A 504 8.74 -7.30 19.04
CA VAL A 504 8.37 -6.03 18.38
C VAL A 504 9.62 -5.25 18.00
N ILE A 505 10.60 -5.15 18.91
CA ILE A 505 11.85 -4.41 18.66
C ILE A 505 12.67 -5.03 17.53
N SER A 506 12.79 -6.36 17.50
CA SER A 506 13.54 -7.03 16.45
C SER A 506 12.88 -6.78 15.08
N ARG A 507 11.56 -6.80 15.00
CA ARG A 507 10.80 -6.45 13.78
C ARG A 507 10.93 -5.00 13.35
N MET A 508 10.87 -4.05 14.30
CA MET A 508 11.17 -2.64 14.02
C MET A 508 12.53 -2.46 13.36
N LEU A 509 13.48 -3.33 13.67
CA LEU A 509 14.86 -3.22 13.23
C LEU A 509 15.19 -4.13 12.04
N LEU A 510 14.18 -4.77 11.44
CA LEU A 510 14.39 -5.53 10.21
C LEU A 510 14.68 -4.56 9.05
N PRO A 511 15.67 -4.89 8.20
CA PRO A 511 15.98 -4.07 7.05
C PRO A 511 14.92 -4.23 5.96
N VAL A 512 14.32 -3.09 5.59
CA VAL A 512 13.40 -2.95 4.47
C VAL A 512 14.20 -2.58 3.23
N GLN A 513 13.87 -3.21 2.11
CA GLN A 513 14.55 -2.90 0.85
C GLN A 513 14.06 -1.54 0.32
N GLY A 514 14.94 -0.54 0.39
CA GLY A 514 14.70 0.77 -0.21
C GLY A 514 15.14 0.84 -1.68
N GLN A 515 14.85 1.98 -2.30
CA GLN A 515 15.51 2.36 -3.54
C GLN A 515 16.94 2.81 -3.23
N ALA A 516 17.91 2.29 -3.99
CA ALA A 516 19.29 2.75 -3.89
C ALA A 516 19.37 4.23 -4.24
N ILE A 517 19.95 5.04 -3.36
CA ILE A 517 20.13 6.47 -3.61
C ILE A 517 21.25 6.70 -4.64
N PHE A 518 21.19 7.82 -5.36
CA PHE A 518 22.28 8.23 -6.24
C PHE A 518 23.59 8.35 -5.43
N GLN A 519 24.66 7.67 -5.88
CA GLN A 519 25.94 7.50 -5.16
C GLN A 519 25.94 6.50 -3.98
N ALA A 520 24.97 5.59 -3.90
CA ALA A 520 25.04 4.46 -2.98
C ALA A 520 26.37 3.70 -3.15
N ALA A 521 27.02 3.37 -2.02
CA ALA A 521 28.31 2.67 -2.01
C ALA A 521 28.19 1.23 -2.55
N ARG A 522 27.00 0.63 -2.42
CA ARG A 522 26.66 -0.70 -2.92
C ARG A 522 25.21 -0.74 -3.39
N LYS A 523 24.84 -1.87 -4.01
CA LYS A 523 23.42 -2.20 -4.23
C LYS A 523 22.75 -2.50 -2.89
N THR A 524 21.43 -2.31 -2.84
CA THR A 524 20.63 -2.78 -1.71
C THR A 524 20.68 -4.30 -1.65
N TYR A 525 20.76 -4.84 -0.43
CA TYR A 525 20.78 -6.26 -0.19
C TYR A 525 19.39 -6.85 -0.40
N ALA A 526 19.33 -7.96 -1.12
CA ALA A 526 18.16 -8.82 -1.12
C ALA A 526 18.00 -9.47 0.27
N TRP A 527 16.79 -9.94 0.59
CA TRP A 527 16.54 -10.59 1.88
C TRP A 527 17.46 -11.80 2.15
N SER A 528 17.78 -12.60 1.12
CA SER A 528 18.72 -13.71 1.28
C SER A 528 20.15 -13.25 1.63
N GLU A 529 20.58 -12.08 1.14
CA GLU A 529 21.90 -11.51 1.45
C GLU A 529 21.92 -10.98 2.88
N TRP A 530 20.82 -10.41 3.35
CA TRP A 530 20.64 -10.06 4.76
C TRP A 530 20.73 -11.28 5.70
N LEU A 531 20.07 -12.39 5.34
CA LEU A 531 20.17 -13.64 6.09
C LEU A 531 21.60 -14.21 6.10
N ASP A 532 22.33 -14.10 4.98
CA ASP A 532 23.72 -14.52 4.86
C ASP A 532 24.65 -13.67 5.75
N LEU A 533 24.52 -12.34 5.68
CA LEU A 533 25.26 -11.39 6.51
C LEU A 533 25.01 -11.59 8.00
N ALA A 534 23.79 -11.98 8.37
CA ALA A 534 23.44 -12.28 9.76
C ALA A 534 23.96 -13.65 10.22
N GLY A 535 24.54 -14.46 9.33
CA GLY A 535 25.06 -15.79 9.62
C GLY A 535 23.98 -16.84 9.88
N VAL A 536 22.71 -16.55 9.56
CA VAL A 536 21.59 -17.47 9.85
C VAL A 536 21.36 -18.51 8.76
N LEU A 537 21.98 -18.35 7.59
CA LEU A 537 21.97 -19.36 6.52
C LEU A 537 22.94 -20.53 6.74
N GLY A 538 23.85 -20.43 7.72
CA GLY A 538 24.90 -21.43 7.95
C GLY A 538 25.86 -21.54 6.76
N GLU A 539 26.24 -22.76 6.37
CA GLU A 539 27.06 -23.02 5.17
C GLU A 539 26.26 -22.95 3.84
N GLY A 540 25.03 -22.44 3.88
CA GLY A 540 24.13 -22.41 2.73
C GLY A 540 24.68 -21.58 1.56
N THR A 541 24.97 -22.22 0.42
CA THR A 541 25.37 -21.51 -0.79
C THR A 541 24.15 -21.13 -1.64
N ARG A 542 24.00 -19.82 -1.94
CA ARG A 542 23.08 -19.35 -2.98
C ARG A 542 23.61 -19.78 -4.34
N GLN A 543 22.84 -20.59 -5.07
CA GLN A 543 23.17 -20.98 -6.43
C GLN A 543 22.45 -20.06 -7.43
N ALA A 544 22.90 -20.06 -8.69
CA ALA A 544 22.21 -19.34 -9.76
C ALA A 544 20.74 -19.78 -9.96
N ARG A 545 20.36 -20.96 -9.44
CA ARG A 545 19.01 -21.53 -9.49
C ARG A 545 18.55 -22.05 -8.12
N GLY A 546 18.36 -21.15 -7.18
CA GLY A 546 17.78 -21.45 -5.86
C GLY A 546 18.78 -21.37 -4.72
N THR A 547 18.31 -21.64 -3.51
CA THR A 547 19.10 -21.57 -2.28
C THR A 547 19.25 -22.97 -1.74
N THR A 548 20.47 -23.52 -1.73
CA THR A 548 20.75 -24.72 -0.94
C THR A 548 21.09 -24.28 0.47
N VAL A 549 20.41 -24.83 1.46
CA VAL A 549 20.69 -24.58 2.87
C VAL A 549 20.74 -25.91 3.61
N THR A 550 21.43 -25.92 4.76
CA THR A 550 21.48 -27.07 5.66
C THR A 550 20.55 -26.80 6.84
N ALA A 551 19.66 -27.75 7.14
CA ALA A 551 18.82 -27.73 8.33
C ALA A 551 19.62 -28.06 9.59
N SER A 552 19.01 -27.90 10.75
CA SER A 552 19.65 -27.96 12.07
C SER A 552 20.17 -29.36 12.41
N ASP A 553 19.61 -30.40 11.81
CA ASP A 553 20.04 -31.79 11.95
C ASP A 553 21.06 -32.24 10.88
N GLY A 554 21.45 -31.33 9.98
CA GLY A 554 22.40 -31.59 8.91
C GLY A 554 21.77 -31.97 7.58
N HIS A 555 20.43 -32.06 7.47
CA HIS A 555 19.78 -32.32 6.20
C HIS A 555 19.98 -31.19 5.18
N ARG A 556 20.13 -31.56 3.91
CA ARG A 556 20.30 -30.61 2.82
C ARG A 556 18.96 -30.28 2.19
N CYS A 557 18.54 -29.02 2.29
CA CYS A 557 17.31 -28.51 1.72
C CYS A 557 17.58 -27.67 0.47
N ARG A 558 16.65 -27.70 -0.49
CA ARG A 558 16.73 -26.99 -1.78
C ARG A 558 16.03 -25.64 -1.76
N SER A 559 15.40 -25.30 -0.64
CA SER A 559 14.77 -24.02 -0.39
C SER A 559 14.77 -23.69 1.11
N LEU A 560 14.60 -22.40 1.43
CA LEU A 560 14.37 -21.96 2.83
C LEU A 560 13.07 -22.53 3.39
N PHE A 561 12.08 -22.72 2.52
CA PHE A 561 10.79 -23.29 2.87
C PHE A 561 10.95 -24.76 3.34
N GLU A 562 11.70 -25.56 2.58
CA GLU A 562 12.02 -26.93 2.99
C GLU A 562 12.78 -26.96 4.30
N ARG A 563 13.83 -26.14 4.44
CA ARG A 563 14.60 -26.07 5.69
C ARG A 563 13.73 -25.76 6.90
N HIS A 564 12.77 -24.85 6.77
CA HIS A 564 11.93 -24.50 7.91
C HIS A 564 11.05 -25.67 8.36
N ILE A 565 10.51 -26.46 7.41
CA ILE A 565 9.74 -27.66 7.73
C ILE A 565 10.66 -28.71 8.38
N ASP A 566 11.86 -28.90 7.83
CA ASP A 566 12.86 -29.83 8.36
C ASP A 566 13.32 -29.47 9.78
N ASP A 567 13.67 -28.19 10.01
CA ASP A 567 13.99 -27.61 11.32
C ASP A 567 12.82 -27.82 12.30
N PHE A 568 11.57 -27.65 11.87
CA PHE A 568 10.39 -27.93 12.70
C PHE A 568 10.31 -29.42 13.08
N LEU A 569 10.45 -30.33 12.11
CA LEU A 569 10.43 -31.77 12.36
C LEU A 569 11.53 -32.17 13.37
N HIS A 570 12.73 -31.63 13.21
CA HIS A 570 13.86 -31.88 14.11
C HIS A 570 13.61 -31.36 15.53
N HIS A 571 13.24 -30.09 15.68
CA HIS A 571 13.05 -29.46 17.00
C HIS A 571 11.92 -30.10 17.81
N HIS A 572 10.89 -30.64 17.15
CA HIS A 572 9.80 -31.36 17.79
C HIS A 572 10.06 -32.87 17.94
N GLY A 573 11.28 -33.34 17.65
CA GLY A 573 11.67 -34.73 17.80
C GLY A 573 10.90 -35.69 16.89
N ILE A 574 10.37 -35.20 15.77
CA ILE A 574 9.61 -36.00 14.80
C ILE A 574 10.62 -36.76 13.91
N PRO A 575 10.72 -38.10 14.01
CA PRO A 575 11.65 -38.85 13.18
C PRO A 575 11.25 -38.75 11.71
N HIS A 576 12.20 -38.34 10.87
CA HIS A 576 11.95 -38.15 9.45
C HIS A 576 13.16 -38.55 8.59
N GLU A 577 12.88 -38.99 7.36
CA GLU A 577 13.87 -39.30 6.33
C GLU A 577 13.68 -38.38 5.13
N ILE A 578 14.77 -37.80 4.60
CA ILE A 578 14.74 -36.88 3.46
C ILE A 578 14.76 -37.59 2.11
N GLU A 579 14.08 -36.99 1.13
CA GLU A 579 14.00 -37.45 -0.26
C GLU A 579 13.64 -38.95 -0.48
N PRO A 580 12.71 -39.56 0.30
CA PRO A 580 12.37 -40.98 0.16
C PRO A 580 11.63 -41.23 -1.16
N TYR A 581 11.83 -42.41 -1.75
CA TYR A 581 11.13 -42.80 -2.96
C TYR A 581 9.66 -43.13 -2.69
N TYR A 582 8.78 -42.63 -3.56
CA TYR A 582 7.44 -43.20 -3.71
C TYR A 582 7.56 -44.63 -4.26
N PRO A 583 6.61 -45.53 -3.93
CA PRO A 583 6.61 -46.87 -4.51
C PRO A 583 6.49 -46.83 -6.04
N VAL A 584 7.07 -47.84 -6.69
CA VAL A 584 7.08 -47.95 -8.15
C VAL A 584 5.66 -48.22 -8.66
N HIS A 585 5.25 -47.50 -9.70
CA HIS A 585 3.98 -47.70 -10.37
C HIS A 585 4.14 -47.51 -11.88
N SER A 586 3.61 -48.43 -12.69
CA SER A 586 3.82 -48.44 -14.16
C SER A 586 3.41 -47.14 -14.85
N GLU A 587 2.25 -46.58 -14.48
CA GLU A 587 1.72 -45.35 -15.09
C GLU A 587 2.11 -44.10 -14.30
N LEU A 588 1.77 -44.07 -13.00
CA LEU A 588 1.95 -42.90 -12.14
C LEU A 588 3.35 -42.73 -11.57
N ASN A 589 4.27 -43.71 -11.65
CA ASN A 589 5.62 -43.55 -11.12
C ASN A 589 6.68 -44.45 -11.79
N ALA A 590 6.80 -44.35 -13.11
CA ALA A 590 7.83 -45.08 -13.86
C ALA A 590 9.25 -44.53 -13.64
N THR A 591 9.37 -43.28 -13.18
CA THR A 591 10.63 -42.51 -13.17
C THR A 591 11.23 -42.34 -11.78
N GLY A 592 10.61 -42.85 -10.72
CA GLY A 592 11.10 -42.72 -9.34
C GLY A 592 10.87 -41.33 -8.75
N LEU A 593 9.60 -40.95 -8.58
CA LEU A 593 9.16 -39.81 -7.77
C LEU A 593 9.68 -39.96 -6.35
N ARG A 594 10.01 -38.83 -5.73
CA ARG A 594 10.47 -38.74 -4.34
C ARG A 594 9.62 -37.74 -3.59
N ALA A 595 9.31 -38.05 -2.33
CA ALA A 595 8.74 -37.08 -1.41
C ALA A 595 9.85 -36.20 -0.82
N ASP A 596 9.48 -35.12 -0.13
CA ASP A 596 10.48 -34.31 0.56
C ASP A 596 10.86 -34.99 1.88
N TRP A 597 9.87 -35.52 2.62
CA TRP A 597 10.10 -36.32 3.82
C TRP A 597 9.22 -37.57 3.93
N ARG A 598 9.69 -38.55 4.72
CA ARG A 598 8.90 -39.68 5.25
C ARG A 598 8.99 -39.68 6.77
N LEU A 599 7.85 -39.64 7.44
CA LEU A 599 7.74 -39.70 8.90
C LEU A 599 7.83 -41.15 9.40
N GLY A 600 8.03 -41.32 10.72
CA GLY A 600 8.24 -42.62 11.35
C GLY A 600 7.14 -43.68 11.13
N ASP A 601 5.90 -43.28 10.84
CA ASP A 601 4.78 -44.19 10.53
C ASP A 601 4.63 -44.50 9.03
N GLY A 602 5.55 -44.00 8.20
CA GLY A 602 5.51 -44.14 6.74
C GLY A 602 4.73 -43.03 6.02
N THR A 603 4.16 -42.05 6.74
CA THR A 603 3.51 -40.88 6.13
C THR A 603 4.50 -40.08 5.30
N LEU A 604 4.12 -39.70 4.08
CA LEU A 604 4.92 -38.84 3.22
C LEU A 604 4.51 -37.37 3.38
N VAL A 605 5.48 -36.47 3.29
CA VAL A 605 5.28 -35.01 3.41
C VAL A 605 5.90 -34.31 2.20
N GLU A 606 5.19 -33.32 1.65
CA GLU A 606 5.60 -32.50 0.51
C GLU A 606 5.57 -31.01 0.86
N ALA A 607 6.65 -30.30 0.58
CA ALA A 607 6.76 -28.84 0.65
C ALA A 607 6.41 -28.21 -0.71
N LEU A 608 5.18 -27.71 -0.85
CA LEU A 608 4.67 -27.10 -2.08
C LEU A 608 5.02 -25.61 -2.22
N GLY A 609 6.31 -25.29 -2.33
CA GLY A 609 6.81 -23.91 -2.42
C GLY A 609 6.64 -23.23 -3.80
N LEU A 610 6.21 -23.97 -4.83
CA LEU A 610 6.13 -23.50 -6.23
C LEU A 610 4.73 -23.64 -6.85
N SER A 611 3.68 -23.71 -6.03
CA SER A 611 2.29 -23.82 -6.48
C SER A 611 1.91 -22.72 -7.48
N GLY A 612 1.09 -23.08 -8.48
CA GLY A 612 0.62 -22.15 -9.53
C GLY A 612 1.49 -22.17 -10.80
N ARG A 613 2.51 -23.03 -10.85
CA ARG A 613 3.23 -23.36 -12.10
C ARG A 613 2.61 -24.64 -12.69
N PRO A 614 2.03 -24.59 -13.90
CA PRO A 614 1.30 -25.73 -14.47
C PRO A 614 2.08 -27.06 -14.46
N ASP A 615 3.35 -27.03 -14.87
CA ASP A 615 4.20 -28.24 -14.91
C ASP A 615 4.51 -28.81 -13.51
N TYR A 616 4.53 -27.94 -12.49
CA TYR A 616 4.73 -28.34 -11.10
C TYR A 616 3.44 -28.95 -10.55
N ASP A 617 2.30 -28.30 -10.78
CA ASP A 617 0.99 -28.75 -10.30
C ASP A 617 0.60 -30.12 -10.88
N VAL A 618 0.98 -30.42 -12.13
CA VAL A 618 0.84 -31.76 -12.74
C VAL A 618 1.61 -32.82 -11.96
N LYS A 619 2.84 -32.52 -11.50
CA LYS A 619 3.63 -33.47 -10.70
C LYS A 619 3.02 -33.68 -9.32
N VAL A 620 2.55 -32.62 -8.67
CA VAL A 620 1.87 -32.72 -7.37
C VAL A 620 0.60 -33.56 -7.52
N THR A 621 -0.21 -33.31 -8.54
CA THR A 621 -1.44 -34.07 -8.83
C THR A 621 -1.13 -35.56 -9.01
N ARG A 622 -0.08 -35.88 -9.77
CA ARG A 622 0.39 -37.26 -9.97
C ARG A 622 0.83 -37.93 -8.67
N LYS A 623 1.51 -37.21 -7.77
CA LYS A 623 1.90 -37.71 -6.43
C LYS A 623 0.69 -37.97 -5.53
N VAL A 624 -0.31 -37.09 -5.55
CA VAL A 624 -1.57 -37.27 -4.82
C VAL A 624 -2.32 -38.51 -5.32
N GLN A 625 -2.50 -38.63 -6.64
CA GLN A 625 -3.15 -39.80 -7.25
C GLN A 625 -2.43 -41.12 -6.90
N LEU A 626 -1.10 -41.10 -6.91
CA LEU A 626 -0.30 -42.26 -6.53
C LEU A 626 -0.46 -42.61 -5.05
N ALA A 627 -0.46 -41.60 -4.17
CA ALA A 627 -0.66 -41.81 -2.75
C ALA A 627 -2.04 -42.42 -2.46
N ASP A 628 -3.10 -41.89 -3.08
CA ASP A 628 -4.46 -42.41 -2.95
C ASP A 628 -4.56 -43.86 -3.42
N LEU A 629 -4.04 -44.16 -4.62
CA LEU A 629 -4.07 -45.50 -5.20
C LEU A 629 -3.34 -46.53 -4.34
N MET A 630 -2.25 -46.12 -3.68
CA MET A 630 -1.41 -47.00 -2.86
C MET A 630 -1.72 -46.93 -1.37
N SER A 631 -2.78 -46.21 -0.98
CA SER A 631 -3.17 -45.99 0.42
C SER A 631 -2.03 -45.43 1.28
N ILE A 632 -1.24 -44.53 0.70
CA ILE A 632 -0.16 -43.81 1.39
C ILE A 632 -0.77 -42.55 2.02
N ARG A 633 -0.55 -42.35 3.32
CA ARG A 633 -0.89 -41.09 3.96
C ARG A 633 0.07 -40.01 3.45
N LEU A 634 -0.47 -38.98 2.80
CA LEU A 634 0.29 -37.86 2.23
C LEU A 634 -0.14 -36.54 2.87
N ILE A 635 0.83 -35.75 3.32
CA ILE A 635 0.65 -34.38 3.83
C ILE A 635 1.25 -33.42 2.81
N LEU A 636 0.44 -32.44 2.40
CA LEU A 636 0.88 -31.34 1.56
C LEU A 636 1.00 -30.10 2.43
N ILE A 637 2.18 -29.50 2.48
CA ILE A 637 2.45 -28.27 3.24
C ILE A 637 2.71 -27.14 2.23
N TYR A 638 1.90 -26.10 2.28
CA TYR A 638 2.04 -24.88 1.50
C TYR A 638 2.75 -23.78 2.31
N PRO A 639 3.30 -22.72 1.69
CA PRO A 639 3.94 -21.63 2.44
C PRO A 639 3.05 -21.00 3.52
N ARG A 640 1.73 -20.94 3.29
CA ARG A 640 0.74 -20.46 4.28
C ARG A 640 0.60 -21.37 5.50
N ASP A 641 0.93 -22.65 5.36
CA ASP A 641 0.79 -23.67 6.41
C ASP A 641 1.93 -23.64 7.43
N LEU A 642 2.99 -22.86 7.17
CA LEU A 642 4.13 -22.72 8.08
C LEU A 642 3.71 -22.33 9.51
N ARG A 643 2.63 -21.55 9.65
CA ARG A 643 2.10 -21.11 10.95
C ARG A 643 1.33 -22.21 11.68
N ARG A 644 0.93 -23.26 10.95
CA ARG A 644 0.07 -24.34 11.41
C ARG A 644 0.80 -25.67 11.45
N LEU A 645 2.13 -25.68 11.33
CA LEU A 645 2.90 -26.93 11.37
C LEU A 645 2.62 -27.72 12.64
N HIS A 646 2.49 -27.06 13.79
CA HIS A 646 2.11 -27.70 15.04
C HIS A 646 0.73 -28.40 14.98
N ASP A 647 -0.25 -27.79 14.31
CA ASP A 647 -1.58 -28.39 14.16
C ASP A 647 -1.58 -29.52 13.12
N ILE A 648 -0.94 -29.29 11.98
CA ILE A 648 -0.87 -30.22 10.85
C ILE A 648 -0.10 -31.48 11.26
N LEU A 649 1.00 -31.31 11.99
CA LEU A 649 1.88 -32.39 12.43
C LEU A 649 1.62 -32.83 13.87
N ARG A 650 0.50 -32.40 14.47
CA ARG A 650 0.15 -32.68 15.87
C ARG A 650 0.20 -34.17 16.21
N ALA A 651 -0.17 -35.05 15.28
CA ALA A 651 -0.19 -36.49 15.51
C ALA A 651 1.21 -37.12 15.70
N TRP A 652 2.29 -36.39 15.38
CA TRP A 652 3.68 -36.86 15.49
C TRP A 652 4.49 -36.11 16.55
N ILE A 653 3.94 -35.07 17.17
CA ILE A 653 4.60 -34.34 18.25
C ILE A 653 4.46 -35.16 19.54
N HIS A 654 5.57 -35.57 20.12
CA HIS A 654 5.59 -36.22 21.43
C HIS A 654 5.54 -35.14 22.52
N GLU A 655 4.44 -35.10 23.29
CA GLU A 655 4.28 -34.22 24.46
C GLU A 655 5.21 -34.58 25.63
#